data_AF-A0A1D6L4M3-F1
#
_entry.id   AF-A0A1D6L4M3-F1
#
_cell.length_a   1.000
_cell.length_b   1.000
_cell.length_c   1.000
_cell.angle_alpha   90.00
_cell.angle_beta   90.00
_cell.angle_gamma   90.00
#
_symmetry.space_group_name_H-M   'P 1'
#
loop_
_entity.id
_entity.type
_entity.pdbx_description
1 polymer ?
#
loop_
_entity_poly.entity_id
_entity_poly.type
_entity_poly.pdbx_seq_one_letter_code
_entity_poly.pdbx_strand_id
1 'polypeptide(L)'
;MMHEQIIVLQDKLLEALDWKLMNEKEPINKGLSLFGESAGDEENEFLRLQAIQNEREIESLRKKMTFCLEAKDNLERHVNELTTELELTKKHNNTYKEFKAAQLQEQGEADLHNLSDAQMELKTLVDAIASASQREAEAHETAIGLAKENEELRLQLKVLIEDNKRLVELYEHTVVNVEANQDGNPVDDLLNAQPAATSDFHAHNSSSVAQESKIVDEKCTNEDNFSRVTSVELRLQLEEMHEENDRLMGLYEKAMQERDEFKRKILEQSDSEAVKHIQLDEKDVEMSEAAENPEVKHIHDSTIAALKEVLQIVRSKLELVQDKVVSAQDAVKYFKALEIASGKAEELSARIELQRLGAQRGQEEITFLKSVLSESQKKKNAFEGKYFLPAASCWNLVLKTKSLAESKFDASFGSMNQKKEQLNHLQTRKIELSAARTRARESETELKSKIDGLKAKLRAHEAQRKEEEKVLFAIDNLDTSTTLMHKPKNYGKATDLLKSEEDRMKLLCELQKAREQRSMVHKEIRSMNECDYIDREIGVLEAEIEDSCISILETDIEKFVRDNTLAEIWEGSAKDLEALLVDYQDCVFQVNLKEEEIKVCSESLQYQARDMDKLQSKLNQAIRELGELLQDRRSLTACSLDEPTLPVGEKVAADLEAVRIHVDEAKQLLILDNQANS
;
A
#
# COMPACT_ATOMS: atom_id res chain seq x y z
N MET A 1 47.33 -28.26 24.96
CA MET A 1 46.24 -28.65 25.87
C MET A 1 44.89 -28.05 25.49
N MET A 2 44.63 -26.73 25.62
CA MET A 2 43.32 -26.14 25.25
C MET A 2 43.02 -26.22 23.75
N HIS A 3 44.04 -26.01 22.91
CA HIS A 3 43.88 -26.07 21.46
C HIS A 3 43.60 -27.49 20.95
N GLU A 4 44.22 -28.50 21.57
CA GLU A 4 43.93 -29.92 21.27
C GLU A 4 42.52 -30.32 21.70
N GLN A 5 42.02 -29.78 22.82
CA GLN A 5 40.64 -30.01 23.26
C GLN A 5 39.63 -29.39 22.29
N ILE A 6 39.93 -28.21 21.72
CA ILE A 6 39.08 -27.55 20.71
C ILE A 6 39.04 -28.38 19.42
N ILE A 7 40.19 -28.87 18.95
CA ILE A 7 40.26 -29.70 17.73
C ILE A 7 39.50 -31.02 17.93
N VAL A 8 39.69 -31.69 19.08
CA VAL A 8 38.96 -32.93 19.40
C VAL A 8 37.46 -32.70 19.52
N LEU A 9 37.03 -31.54 20.04
CA LEU A 9 35.61 -31.18 20.09
C LEU A 9 35.05 -30.88 18.70
N GLN A 10 35.82 -30.22 17.83
CA GLN A 10 35.44 -29.99 16.43
C GLN A 10 35.27 -31.29 15.66
N ASP A 11 36.21 -32.23 15.80
CA ASP A 11 36.15 -33.53 15.14
C ASP A 11 34.96 -34.35 15.65
N LYS A 12 34.70 -34.35 16.96
CA LYS A 12 33.53 -35.02 17.54
C LYS A 12 32.20 -34.40 17.12
N LEU A 13 32.16 -33.08 16.92
CA LEU A 13 30.97 -32.38 16.45
C LEU A 13 30.69 -32.70 14.98
N LEU A 14 31.74 -32.77 14.15
CA LEU A 14 31.63 -33.22 12.76
C LEU A 14 31.15 -34.68 12.68
N GLU A 15 31.73 -35.57 13.49
CA GLU A 15 31.36 -36.99 13.51
C GLU A 15 29.90 -37.17 13.97
N ALA A 16 29.43 -36.39 14.94
CA ALA A 16 28.02 -36.41 15.39
C ALA A 16 27.06 -35.86 14.33
N LEU A 17 27.48 -34.85 13.55
CA LEU A 17 26.68 -34.29 12.45
C LEU A 17 26.59 -35.27 11.27
N ASP A 18 27.69 -35.93 10.92
CA ASP A 18 27.69 -36.98 9.89
C ASP A 18 26.85 -38.19 10.34
N TRP A 19 26.92 -38.58 11.62
CA TRP A 19 26.08 -39.64 12.17
C TRP A 19 24.59 -39.27 12.15
N LYS A 20 24.25 -38.00 12.41
CA LYS A 20 22.87 -37.52 12.30
C LYS A 20 22.39 -37.53 10.84
N LEU A 21 23.22 -37.03 9.92
CA LEU A 21 22.89 -36.98 8.49
C LEU A 21 22.73 -38.38 7.86
N MET A 22 23.50 -39.36 8.33
CA MET A 22 23.45 -40.74 7.84
C MET A 22 22.31 -41.57 8.45
N ASN A 23 21.83 -41.22 9.66
CA ASN A 23 20.78 -41.99 10.35
C ASN A 23 19.39 -41.34 10.31
N GLU A 24 19.27 -40.09 9.85
CA GLU A 24 17.98 -39.39 9.68
C GLU A 24 17.35 -39.68 8.30
N LYS A 25 17.51 -40.91 7.81
CA LYS A 25 16.82 -41.46 6.64
C LYS A 25 16.20 -42.81 6.97
N GLU A 26 15.02 -42.81 7.56
CA GLU A 26 14.05 -43.86 7.31
C GLU A 26 12.78 -43.33 6.62
N PRO A 27 12.20 -44.13 5.70
CA PRO A 27 11.27 -43.66 4.68
C PRO A 27 9.83 -44.01 5.06
N ILE A 28 9.00 -43.03 5.37
CA ILE A 28 7.55 -43.26 5.48
C ILE A 28 6.95 -43.15 4.08
N ASN A 29 7.03 -44.25 3.34
CA ASN A 29 6.24 -44.45 2.13
C ASN A 29 5.60 -45.84 2.21
N LYS A 30 4.44 -45.93 2.88
CA LYS A 30 3.40 -46.96 2.69
C LYS A 30 2.17 -46.64 3.52
N GLY A 31 1.23 -45.96 2.88
CA GLY A 31 -0.11 -45.67 3.43
C GLY A 31 -1.01 -44.86 2.50
N LEU A 32 -0.76 -44.85 1.18
CA LEU A 32 -1.71 -44.29 0.23
C LEU A 32 -2.84 -45.29 -0.03
N SER A 33 -3.78 -45.35 0.91
CA SER A 33 -5.17 -45.61 0.60
C SER A 33 -6.05 -45.12 1.73
N LEU A 34 -7.05 -44.33 1.34
CA LEU A 34 -8.32 -44.11 2.02
C LEU A 34 -8.42 -42.87 2.95
N PHE A 35 -8.91 -41.79 2.32
CA PHE A 35 -9.69 -40.66 2.84
C PHE A 35 -9.01 -39.61 3.75
N GLY A 36 -9.01 -38.36 3.27
CA GLY A 36 -8.82 -37.16 4.08
C GLY A 36 -8.31 -35.97 3.25
N GLU A 37 -9.16 -35.38 2.42
CA GLU A 37 -8.93 -34.02 1.90
C GLU A 37 -8.92 -33.00 3.06
N SER A 38 -8.14 -31.94 2.84
CA SER A 38 -8.27 -30.58 3.41
C SER A 38 -7.15 -30.12 4.35
N ALA A 39 -6.47 -29.05 3.91
CA ALA A 39 -5.62 -28.09 4.63
C ALA A 39 -4.09 -28.31 4.75
N GLY A 40 -3.52 -29.49 4.46
CA GLY A 40 -2.06 -29.72 4.58
C GLY A 40 -1.21 -29.49 3.32
N ASP A 41 -1.84 -29.46 2.14
CA ASP A 41 -1.13 -29.37 0.85
C ASP A 41 -0.81 -27.93 0.44
N GLU A 42 -1.65 -26.95 0.80
CA GLU A 42 -1.46 -25.54 0.42
C GLU A 42 -0.27 -24.89 1.15
N GLU A 43 -0.07 -25.20 2.44
CA GLU A 43 1.09 -24.71 3.21
C GLU A 43 2.39 -25.35 2.71
N ASN A 44 2.34 -26.62 2.31
CA ASN A 44 3.47 -27.31 1.67
C ASN A 44 3.78 -26.75 0.27
N GLU A 45 2.76 -26.35 -0.49
CA GLU A 45 2.91 -25.71 -1.79
C GLU A 45 3.46 -24.29 -1.66
N PHE A 46 2.98 -23.51 -0.69
CA PHE A 46 3.49 -22.18 -0.39
C PHE A 46 4.97 -22.21 0.02
N LEU A 47 5.35 -23.11 0.93
CA LEU A 47 6.74 -23.29 1.34
C LEU A 47 7.63 -23.76 0.18
N ARG A 48 7.11 -24.61 -0.73
CA ARG A 48 7.83 -25.02 -1.95
C ARG A 48 8.03 -23.86 -2.92
N LEU A 49 6.99 -23.04 -3.15
CA LEU A 49 7.09 -21.86 -4.01
C LEU A 49 8.04 -20.83 -3.43
N GLN A 50 8.02 -20.62 -2.11
CA GLN A 50 8.95 -19.74 -1.43
C GLN A 50 10.39 -20.26 -1.46
N ALA A 51 10.60 -21.57 -1.33
CA ALA A 51 11.92 -22.17 -1.51
C ALA A 51 12.46 -21.96 -2.94
N ILE A 52 11.62 -22.13 -3.97
CA ILE A 52 11.99 -21.90 -5.37
C ILE A 52 12.30 -20.41 -5.62
N GLN A 53 11.51 -19.51 -5.04
CA GLN A 53 11.76 -18.07 -5.11
C GLN A 53 13.12 -17.72 -4.48
N ASN A 54 13.37 -18.20 -3.27
CA ASN A 54 14.63 -17.96 -2.55
C ASN A 54 15.82 -18.55 -3.31
N GLU A 55 15.68 -19.73 -3.92
CA GLU A 55 16.72 -20.34 -4.74
C GLU A 55 17.05 -19.52 -5.99
N ARG A 56 16.03 -18.96 -6.67
CA ARG A 56 16.22 -18.04 -7.80
C ARG A 56 16.89 -16.73 -7.37
N GLU A 57 16.55 -16.19 -6.20
CA GLU A 57 17.19 -15.00 -5.65
C GLU A 57 18.65 -15.25 -5.30
N ILE A 58 18.96 -16.38 -4.67
CA ILE A 58 20.33 -16.81 -4.37
C ILE A 58 21.13 -16.99 -5.66
N GLU A 59 20.56 -17.59 -6.70
CA GLU A 59 21.25 -17.78 -7.99
C GLU A 59 21.50 -16.44 -8.71
N SER A 60 20.55 -15.51 -8.64
CA SER A 60 20.72 -14.13 -9.13
C SER A 60 21.85 -13.40 -8.39
N LEU A 61 21.89 -13.52 -7.05
CA LEU A 61 22.96 -12.95 -6.23
C LEU A 61 24.32 -13.59 -6.53
N ARG A 62 24.38 -14.91 -6.73
CA ARG A 62 25.60 -15.61 -7.16
C ARG A 62 26.09 -15.10 -8.50
N LYS A 63 25.21 -14.94 -9.50
CA LYS A 63 25.56 -14.41 -10.81
C LYS A 63 26.10 -12.97 -10.72
N LYS A 64 25.45 -12.12 -9.93
CA LYS A 64 25.94 -10.75 -9.64
C LYS A 64 27.31 -10.77 -8.96
N MET A 65 27.51 -11.66 -7.99
CA MET A 65 28.80 -11.80 -7.31
C MET A 65 29.90 -12.28 -8.25
N THR A 66 29.62 -13.22 -9.16
CA THR A 66 30.57 -13.64 -10.20
C THR A 66 30.95 -12.48 -11.12
N PHE A 67 29.97 -11.68 -11.55
CA PHE A 67 30.24 -10.48 -12.36
C PHE A 67 31.11 -9.46 -11.61
N CYS A 68 30.83 -9.22 -10.33
CA CYS A 68 31.65 -8.34 -9.49
C CYS A 68 33.08 -8.87 -9.30
N LEU A 69 33.26 -10.19 -9.15
CA LEU A 69 34.58 -10.81 -9.05
C LEU A 69 35.36 -10.68 -10.36
N GLU A 70 34.71 -10.90 -11.50
CA GLU A 70 35.35 -10.71 -12.81
C GLU A 70 35.74 -9.25 -13.07
N ALA A 71 34.88 -8.30 -12.70
CA ALA A 71 35.18 -6.87 -12.76
C ALA A 71 36.35 -6.49 -11.84
N LYS A 72 36.40 -7.07 -10.63
CA LYS A 72 37.53 -6.90 -9.71
C LYS A 72 38.83 -7.45 -10.32
N ASP A 73 38.81 -8.65 -10.88
CA ASP A 73 40.00 -9.26 -11.49
C ASP A 73 40.49 -8.46 -12.72
N ASN A 74 39.56 -7.88 -13.50
CA ASN A 74 39.88 -6.96 -14.58
C ASN A 74 40.56 -5.68 -14.07
N LEU A 75 40.01 -5.06 -13.02
CA LEU A 75 40.60 -3.87 -12.40
C LEU A 75 41.96 -4.18 -11.78
N GLU A 76 42.11 -5.33 -11.13
CA GLU A 76 43.37 -5.77 -10.55
C GLU A 76 44.45 -5.96 -11.62
N ARG A 77 44.09 -6.54 -12.78
CA ARG A 77 44.98 -6.60 -13.95
C ARG A 77 45.37 -5.22 -14.45
N HIS A 78 44.43 -4.30 -14.57
CA HIS A 78 44.71 -2.93 -15.02
C HIS A 78 45.61 -2.16 -14.06
N VAL A 79 45.41 -2.33 -12.75
CA VAL A 79 46.28 -1.75 -11.73
C VAL A 79 47.69 -2.34 -11.82
N ASN A 80 47.82 -3.64 -12.05
CA ASN A 80 49.12 -4.28 -12.25
C ASN A 80 49.82 -3.77 -13.52
N GLU A 81 49.09 -3.63 -14.63
CA GLU A 81 49.61 -3.05 -15.88
C GLU A 81 50.12 -1.62 -15.65
N LEU A 82 49.31 -0.74 -15.05
CA LEU A 82 49.72 0.62 -14.71
C LEU A 82 50.91 0.65 -13.75
N THR A 83 50.99 -0.28 -12.80
CA THR A 83 52.14 -0.41 -11.90
C THR A 83 53.41 -0.77 -12.68
N THR A 84 53.31 -1.67 -13.66
CA THR A 84 54.46 -2.01 -14.52
C THR A 84 54.86 -0.87 -15.45
N GLU A 85 53.92 -0.12 -16.03
CA GLU A 85 54.21 1.09 -16.80
C GLU A 85 54.87 2.17 -15.94
N LEU A 86 54.42 2.33 -14.69
CA LEU A 86 55.00 3.27 -13.75
C LEU A 86 56.42 2.85 -13.34
N GLU A 87 56.69 1.55 -13.17
CA GLU A 87 58.05 1.06 -12.98
C GLU A 87 58.94 1.24 -14.21
N LEU A 88 58.42 1.03 -15.42
CA LEU A 88 59.15 1.24 -16.67
C LEU A 88 59.49 2.72 -16.88
N THR A 89 58.54 3.62 -16.65
CA THR A 89 58.78 5.08 -16.70
C THR A 89 59.72 5.54 -15.60
N LYS A 90 59.68 4.94 -14.40
CA LYS A 90 60.65 5.21 -13.33
C LYS A 90 62.06 4.71 -13.67
N LYS A 91 62.18 3.54 -14.33
CA LYS A 91 63.46 3.05 -14.87
C LYS A 91 63.98 3.99 -15.96
N HIS A 92 63.14 4.44 -16.88
CA HIS A 92 63.50 5.40 -17.94
C HIS A 92 63.93 6.76 -17.39
N ASN A 93 63.26 7.26 -16.34
CA ASN A 93 63.64 8.48 -15.63
C ASN A 93 64.95 8.34 -14.83
N ASN A 94 65.27 7.15 -14.31
CA ASN A 94 66.56 6.88 -13.69
C ASN A 94 67.68 6.82 -14.74
N THR A 95 67.44 6.23 -15.92
CA THR A 95 68.40 6.26 -17.04
C THR A 95 68.63 7.69 -17.56
N TYR A 96 67.58 8.51 -17.59
CA TYR A 96 67.66 9.92 -18.00
C TYR A 96 68.39 10.79 -16.96
N LYS A 97 68.28 10.48 -15.66
CA LYS A 97 69.06 11.14 -14.59
C LYS A 97 70.53 10.71 -14.59
N GLU A 98 70.86 9.46 -14.92
CA GLU A 98 72.25 9.02 -15.15
C GLU A 98 72.87 9.70 -16.38
N PHE A 99 72.10 9.94 -17.45
CA PHE A 99 72.57 10.68 -18.63
C PHE A 99 72.76 12.19 -18.35
N LYS A 100 71.92 12.79 -17.49
CA LYS A 100 72.02 14.23 -17.12
C LYS A 100 73.14 14.54 -16.12
N ALA A 101 73.64 13.56 -15.38
CA ALA A 101 74.82 13.73 -14.51
C ALA A 101 76.14 13.78 -15.30
N ALA A 102 76.18 13.22 -16.52
CA ALA A 102 77.37 13.23 -17.38
C ALA A 102 77.48 14.48 -18.28
N GLN A 103 76.45 15.34 -18.33
CA GLN A 103 76.35 16.43 -19.30
C GLN A 103 76.33 17.83 -18.63
N LEU A 104 77.06 17.98 -17.52
CA LEU A 104 77.40 19.29 -16.93
C LEU A 104 78.89 19.58 -17.13
N GLN A 105 79.33 19.53 -18.38
CA GLN A 105 80.58 20.15 -18.82
C GLN A 105 80.53 20.39 -20.33
N GLU A 106 79.82 21.43 -20.76
CA GLU A 106 80.30 22.40 -21.77
C GLU A 106 79.19 23.40 -22.09
N GLN A 107 79.57 24.68 -22.03
CA GLN A 107 78.76 25.82 -22.43
C GLN A 107 78.74 25.95 -23.96
N GLY A 108 77.59 26.40 -24.45
CA GLY A 108 77.52 27.41 -25.51
C GLY A 108 77.22 26.89 -26.90
N GLU A 109 75.98 27.10 -27.35
CA GLU A 109 75.67 27.82 -28.61
C GLU A 109 74.15 27.92 -28.76
N ALA A 110 73.66 29.16 -28.67
CA ALA A 110 72.29 29.53 -28.99
C ALA A 110 72.15 29.58 -30.53
N ASP A 111 71.42 28.63 -31.10
CA ASP A 111 70.52 28.78 -32.27
C ASP A 111 70.12 27.43 -32.93
N LEU A 112 70.45 26.28 -32.35
CA LEU A 112 70.03 24.97 -32.88
C LEU A 112 68.97 24.22 -32.03
N HIS A 113 68.49 24.81 -30.93
CA HIS A 113 67.57 24.13 -29.99
C HIS A 113 66.08 24.19 -30.40
N ASN A 114 65.66 25.14 -31.23
CA ASN A 114 64.24 25.30 -31.58
C ASN A 114 63.68 24.22 -32.52
N LEU A 115 64.53 23.50 -33.29
CA LEU A 115 64.07 22.45 -34.20
C LEU A 115 63.77 21.13 -33.47
N SER A 116 64.56 20.80 -32.44
CA SER A 116 64.44 19.55 -31.68
C SER A 116 63.22 19.57 -30.76
N ASP A 117 62.93 20.71 -30.13
CA ASP A 117 61.73 20.87 -29.30
C ASP A 117 60.46 20.84 -30.17
N ALA A 118 60.45 21.52 -31.33
CA ALA A 118 59.34 21.44 -32.28
C ALA A 118 59.12 20.01 -32.82
N GLN A 119 60.18 19.24 -33.03
CA GLN A 119 60.08 17.84 -33.46
C GLN A 119 59.57 16.92 -32.34
N MET A 120 59.93 17.20 -31.08
CA MET A 120 59.43 16.48 -29.90
C MET A 120 57.95 16.80 -29.62
N GLU A 121 57.55 18.06 -29.77
CA GLU A 121 56.15 18.49 -29.67
C GLU A 121 55.30 17.87 -30.79
N LEU A 122 55.77 17.89 -32.04
CA LEU A 122 55.08 17.26 -33.15
C LEU A 122 54.91 15.75 -32.93
N LYS A 123 55.94 15.07 -32.42
CA LYS A 123 55.86 13.64 -32.09
C LYS A 123 54.84 13.39 -30.98
N THR A 124 54.83 14.21 -29.94
CA THR A 124 53.86 14.11 -28.83
C THR A 124 52.43 14.32 -29.33
N LEU A 125 52.23 15.25 -30.26
CA LEU A 125 50.92 15.53 -30.85
C LEU A 125 50.47 14.37 -31.76
N VAL A 126 51.39 13.78 -32.53
CA VAL A 126 51.12 12.58 -33.35
C VAL A 126 50.78 11.37 -32.47
N ASP A 127 51.52 11.15 -31.38
CA ASP A 127 51.26 10.05 -30.45
C ASP A 127 49.93 10.27 -29.69
N ALA A 128 49.58 11.52 -29.37
CA ALA A 128 48.29 11.90 -28.79
C ALA A 128 47.13 11.69 -29.78
N ILE A 129 47.31 12.03 -31.06
CA ILE A 129 46.32 11.76 -32.12
C ILE A 129 46.16 10.25 -32.31
N ALA A 130 47.25 9.48 -32.38
CA ALA A 130 47.18 8.02 -32.51
C ALA A 130 46.44 7.39 -31.32
N SER A 131 46.72 7.84 -30.10
CA SER A 131 46.04 7.38 -28.87
C SER A 131 44.58 7.81 -28.81
N ALA A 132 44.23 8.97 -29.39
CA ALA A 132 42.84 9.42 -29.52
C ALA A 132 42.09 8.58 -30.56
N SER A 133 42.67 8.35 -31.73
CA SER A 133 42.09 7.50 -32.79
C SER A 133 41.94 6.04 -32.35
N GLN A 134 42.86 5.51 -31.55
CA GLN A 134 42.73 4.18 -30.95
C GLN A 134 41.52 4.12 -30.00
N ARG A 135 41.39 5.08 -29.08
CA ARG A 135 40.24 5.13 -28.16
C ARG A 135 38.92 5.34 -28.88
N GLU A 136 38.91 6.11 -29.97
CA GLU A 136 37.74 6.27 -30.84
C GLU A 136 37.36 4.92 -31.50
N ALA A 137 38.34 4.17 -32.01
CA ALA A 137 38.09 2.83 -32.57
C ALA A 137 37.55 1.84 -31.53
N GLU A 138 38.09 1.82 -30.32
CA GLU A 138 37.63 0.97 -29.21
C GLU A 138 36.21 1.36 -28.74
N ALA A 139 35.91 2.66 -28.71
CA ALA A 139 34.56 3.15 -28.41
C ALA A 139 33.56 2.73 -29.49
N HIS A 140 33.94 2.79 -30.77
CA HIS A 140 33.10 2.31 -31.87
C HIS A 140 32.87 0.80 -31.81
N GLU A 141 33.88 0.01 -31.48
CA GLU A 141 33.74 -1.44 -31.30
C GLU A 141 32.79 -1.78 -30.15
N THR A 142 32.91 -1.06 -29.02
CA THR A 142 32.00 -1.20 -27.87
C THR A 142 30.56 -0.82 -28.24
N ALA A 143 30.37 0.27 -28.99
CA ALA A 143 29.06 0.69 -29.45
C ALA A 143 28.41 -0.34 -30.40
N ILE A 144 29.20 -0.96 -31.28
CA ILE A 144 28.73 -2.06 -32.14
C ILE A 144 28.35 -3.29 -31.31
N GLY A 145 29.12 -3.62 -30.27
CA GLY A 145 28.80 -4.71 -29.34
C GLY A 145 27.47 -4.48 -28.63
N LEU A 146 27.28 -3.30 -28.05
CA LEU A 146 26.03 -2.92 -27.38
C LEU A 146 24.84 -2.87 -28.35
N ALA A 147 25.04 -2.44 -29.60
CA ALA A 147 23.98 -2.45 -30.60
C ALA A 147 23.49 -3.88 -30.91
N LYS A 148 24.41 -4.84 -31.04
CA LYS A 148 24.07 -6.26 -31.24
C LYS A 148 23.34 -6.86 -30.04
N GLU A 149 23.78 -6.54 -28.82
CA GLU A 149 23.09 -6.97 -27.59
C GLU A 149 21.68 -6.39 -27.51
N ASN A 150 21.49 -5.12 -27.91
CA ASN A 150 20.16 -4.50 -27.95
C ASN A 150 19.24 -5.17 -28.98
N GLU A 151 19.76 -5.55 -30.15
CA GLU A 151 19.01 -6.33 -31.15
C GLU A 151 18.61 -7.71 -30.60
N GLU A 152 19.50 -8.40 -29.90
CA GLU A 152 19.21 -9.68 -29.26
C GLU A 152 18.12 -9.55 -28.17
N LEU A 153 18.22 -8.53 -27.31
CA LEU A 153 17.19 -8.24 -26.30
C LEU A 153 15.83 -7.92 -26.94
N ARG A 154 15.81 -7.20 -28.07
CA ARG A 154 14.57 -6.94 -28.83
C ARG A 154 13.98 -8.23 -29.41
N LEU A 155 14.80 -9.15 -29.88
CA LEU A 155 14.35 -10.47 -30.35
C LEU A 155 13.76 -11.29 -29.20
N GLN A 156 14.43 -11.35 -28.05
CA GLN A 156 13.94 -12.04 -26.86
C GLN A 156 12.62 -11.45 -26.36
N LEU A 157 12.52 -10.12 -26.29
CA LEU A 157 11.27 -9.44 -25.92
C LEU A 157 10.14 -9.77 -26.90
N LYS A 158 10.42 -9.86 -28.20
CA LYS A 158 9.44 -10.25 -29.21
C LYS A 158 8.93 -11.67 -29.01
N VAL A 159 9.81 -12.61 -28.64
CA VAL A 159 9.43 -13.99 -28.30
C VAL A 159 8.53 -14.01 -27.06
N LEU A 160 8.91 -13.31 -25.98
CA LEU A 160 8.11 -13.22 -24.76
C LEU A 160 6.72 -12.60 -25.00
N ILE A 161 6.63 -11.58 -25.86
CA ILE A 161 5.34 -10.99 -26.25
C ILE A 161 4.47 -12.03 -26.98
N GLU A 162 5.06 -12.82 -27.87
CA GLU A 162 4.33 -13.87 -28.60
C GLU A 162 3.85 -15.00 -27.68
N ASP A 163 4.69 -15.43 -26.74
CA ASP A 163 4.30 -16.43 -25.75
C ASP A 163 3.22 -15.90 -24.78
N ASN A 164 3.29 -14.62 -24.38
CA ASN A 164 2.22 -13.98 -23.62
C ASN A 164 0.90 -13.92 -24.40
N LYS A 165 0.93 -13.67 -25.72
CA LYS A 165 -0.28 -13.72 -26.54
C LYS A 165 -0.89 -15.12 -26.56
N ARG A 166 -0.07 -16.17 -26.73
CA ARG A 166 -0.55 -17.56 -26.66
C ARG A 166 -1.14 -17.90 -25.30
N LEU A 167 -0.55 -17.38 -24.23
CA LEU A 167 -1.07 -17.57 -22.88
C LEU A 167 -2.43 -16.90 -22.71
N VAL A 168 -2.60 -15.68 -23.23
CA VAL A 168 -3.90 -14.99 -23.27
C VAL A 168 -4.92 -15.78 -24.07
N GLU A 169 -4.56 -16.28 -25.25
CA GLU A 169 -5.44 -17.13 -26.08
C GLU A 169 -5.86 -18.41 -25.34
N LEU A 170 -4.96 -19.02 -24.56
CA LEU A 170 -5.28 -20.18 -23.72
C LEU A 170 -6.25 -19.82 -22.60
N TYR A 171 -6.04 -18.69 -21.91
CA TYR A 171 -6.96 -18.23 -20.88
C TYR A 171 -8.34 -17.91 -21.47
N GLU A 172 -8.41 -17.22 -22.60
CA GLU A 172 -9.67 -16.94 -23.31
C GLU A 172 -10.38 -18.24 -23.73
N HIS A 173 -9.65 -19.22 -24.26
CA HIS A 173 -10.22 -20.53 -24.58
C HIS A 173 -10.71 -21.30 -23.34
N THR A 174 -10.04 -21.19 -22.19
CA THR A 174 -10.52 -21.82 -20.95
C THR A 174 -11.77 -21.14 -20.41
N VAL A 175 -11.88 -19.81 -20.50
CA VAL A 175 -13.10 -19.07 -20.11
C VAL A 175 -14.27 -19.45 -21.01
N VAL A 176 -14.07 -19.48 -22.33
CA VAL A 176 -15.10 -19.89 -23.30
C VAL A 176 -15.50 -21.36 -23.11
N ASN A 177 -14.57 -22.25 -22.75
CA ASN A 177 -14.89 -23.66 -22.43
C ASN A 177 -15.62 -23.82 -21.09
N VAL A 178 -15.43 -22.92 -20.12
CA VAL A 178 -16.19 -22.91 -18.85
C VAL A 178 -17.63 -22.42 -19.11
N GLU A 179 -17.80 -21.44 -19.99
CA GLU A 179 -19.12 -20.93 -20.41
C GLU A 179 -19.90 -21.94 -21.28
N ALA A 180 -19.21 -22.72 -22.12
CA ALA A 180 -19.85 -23.74 -22.97
C ALA A 180 -20.33 -25.00 -22.22
N ASN A 181 -19.88 -25.23 -20.97
CA ASN A 181 -20.26 -26.38 -20.15
C ASN A 181 -21.37 -26.07 -19.11
N GLN A 182 -21.89 -24.85 -19.08
CA GLN A 182 -23.04 -24.45 -18.25
C GLN A 182 -24.30 -24.26 -19.11
N ASP A 183 -24.74 -25.32 -19.78
CA ASP A 183 -26.08 -25.36 -20.39
C ASP A 183 -26.93 -26.39 -19.62
N GLY A 184 -27.64 -25.92 -18.59
CA GLY A 184 -28.28 -26.79 -17.61
C GLY A 184 -29.11 -26.10 -16.51
N ASN A 185 -30.01 -25.21 -16.93
CA ASN A 185 -31.22 -24.73 -16.20
C ASN A 185 -31.08 -23.52 -15.22
N PRO A 186 -32.04 -22.58 -15.22
CA PRO A 186 -31.98 -21.31 -14.49
C PRO A 186 -32.73 -21.37 -13.15
N VAL A 187 -32.18 -20.73 -12.12
CA VAL A 187 -32.96 -20.35 -10.92
C VAL A 187 -32.48 -18.96 -10.47
N ASP A 188 -33.43 -18.02 -10.53
CA ASP A 188 -33.42 -16.69 -9.92
C ASP A 188 -33.13 -16.75 -8.40
N ASP A 189 -32.84 -15.58 -7.83
CA ASP A 189 -32.66 -15.28 -6.40
C ASP A 189 -31.30 -15.62 -5.78
N LEU A 190 -30.46 -14.59 -5.56
CA LEU A 190 -30.41 -13.91 -4.25
C LEU A 190 -29.32 -12.81 -4.27
N LEU A 191 -29.74 -11.58 -4.59
CA LEU A 191 -29.11 -10.37 -4.07
C LEU A 191 -29.73 -10.07 -2.70
N ASN A 192 -29.14 -10.59 -1.62
CA ASN A 192 -29.13 -9.99 -0.26
C ASN A 192 -28.69 -11.01 0.77
N ALA A 193 -27.56 -10.76 1.43
CA ALA A 193 -27.44 -10.92 2.88
C ALA A 193 -26.10 -10.33 3.36
N GLN A 194 -26.19 -9.42 4.32
CA GLN A 194 -25.10 -9.03 5.23
C GLN A 194 -24.46 -10.25 5.91
N PRO A 195 -23.34 -10.04 6.59
CA PRO A 195 -23.20 -10.66 7.90
C PRO A 195 -22.89 -9.63 8.99
N ALA A 196 -23.81 -9.59 9.95
CA ALA A 196 -23.52 -9.15 11.31
C ALA A 196 -22.73 -10.24 12.06
N ALA A 197 -22.01 -9.79 13.07
CA ALA A 197 -21.13 -10.53 13.97
C ALA A 197 -21.79 -11.71 14.72
N THR A 198 -20.94 -12.66 15.14
CA THR A 198 -20.90 -13.37 16.44
C THR A 198 -19.70 -14.33 16.39
N SER A 199 -18.60 -14.07 17.14
CA SER A 199 -18.25 -14.67 18.44
C SER A 199 -18.05 -16.21 18.32
N ASP A 200 -16.89 -16.82 18.60
CA ASP A 200 -16.12 -16.70 19.85
C ASP A 200 -14.80 -17.51 19.80
N PHE A 201 -13.82 -17.02 20.59
CA PHE A 201 -12.70 -17.67 21.31
C PHE A 201 -11.92 -18.86 20.71
N HIS A 202 -10.59 -18.76 20.57
CA HIS A 202 -9.62 -18.88 21.68
C HIS A 202 -8.17 -18.62 21.23
N ALA A 203 -7.46 -17.88 22.07
CA ALA A 203 -6.04 -17.58 21.98
C ALA A 203 -5.15 -18.79 22.32
N HIS A 204 -3.97 -18.87 21.70
CA HIS A 204 -2.76 -19.23 22.43
C HIS A 204 -1.61 -18.30 22.04
N ASN A 205 -1.18 -17.59 23.08
CA ASN A 205 -0.04 -16.70 23.16
C ASN A 205 1.21 -17.55 23.42
N SER A 206 2.34 -17.23 22.80
CA SER A 206 3.68 -17.47 23.38
C SER A 206 4.73 -16.59 22.72
N SER A 207 4.92 -15.46 23.39
CA SER A 207 6.14 -14.67 23.49
C SER A 207 7.38 -15.53 23.76
N SER A 208 8.54 -15.24 23.14
CA SER A 208 9.55 -14.31 23.68
C SER A 208 10.98 -14.57 23.17
N VAL A 209 11.73 -13.46 23.01
CA VAL A 209 13.18 -13.27 23.27
C VAL A 209 14.17 -13.76 22.20
N ALA A 210 15.23 -13.04 21.79
CA ALA A 210 15.71 -11.66 21.92
C ALA A 210 17.05 -11.56 21.17
N GLN A 211 17.42 -10.39 20.63
CA GLN A 211 18.76 -9.76 20.79
C GLN A 211 18.79 -8.44 19.98
N GLU A 212 18.78 -7.26 20.60
CA GLU A 212 19.89 -6.49 21.19
C GLU A 212 20.87 -5.86 20.16
N SER A 213 20.79 -4.52 20.00
CA SER A 213 21.95 -3.67 19.69
C SER A 213 21.69 -2.17 20.00
N LYS A 214 21.79 -1.86 21.29
CA LYS A 214 22.48 -0.73 21.98
C LYS A 214 23.19 0.36 21.14
N ILE A 215 22.72 1.62 21.22
CA ILE A 215 23.47 2.92 21.30
C ILE A 215 22.50 3.97 21.94
N VAL A 216 22.53 4.26 23.25
CA VAL A 216 23.19 5.36 24.00
C VAL A 216 22.83 6.82 23.60
N ASP A 217 21.96 7.40 24.44
CA ASP A 217 21.84 8.77 25.01
C ASP A 217 21.80 10.02 24.10
N GLU A 218 20.72 10.82 24.16
CA GLU A 218 20.44 11.85 25.19
C GLU A 218 19.12 12.62 24.90
N LYS A 219 18.29 12.84 25.94
CA LYS A 219 17.06 13.70 26.04
C LYS A 219 15.71 13.22 25.43
N CYS A 220 14.87 12.60 26.27
CA CYS A 220 13.52 13.10 26.61
C CYS A 220 12.94 12.32 27.82
N THR A 221 12.89 12.92 29.01
CA THR A 221 12.65 12.20 30.30
C THR A 221 11.25 12.39 30.89
N ASN A 222 10.17 12.46 30.10
CA ASN A 222 8.84 12.74 30.68
C ASN A 222 7.71 11.76 30.33
N GLU A 223 7.84 10.87 29.34
CA GLU A 223 6.75 9.92 28.98
C GLU A 223 6.90 8.52 29.59
N ASP A 224 8.13 8.04 29.83
CA ASP A 224 8.39 6.71 30.40
C ASP A 224 7.98 6.56 31.87
N ASN A 225 7.74 7.66 32.58
CA ASN A 225 7.27 7.63 33.96
C ASN A 225 5.78 7.33 34.07
N PHE A 226 4.97 7.69 33.06
CA PHE A 226 3.51 7.48 33.13
C PHE A 226 3.12 6.03 32.85
N SER A 227 3.77 5.38 31.88
CA SER A 227 3.51 3.97 31.53
C SER A 227 4.00 3.01 32.62
N ARG A 228 5.12 3.34 33.27
CA ARG A 228 5.67 2.54 34.36
C ARG A 228 4.85 2.66 35.64
N VAL A 229 4.31 3.85 35.94
CA VAL A 229 3.41 4.05 37.09
C VAL A 229 2.06 3.36 36.87
N THR A 230 1.48 3.45 35.66
CA THR A 230 0.23 2.73 35.33
C THR A 230 0.40 1.21 35.29
N SER A 231 1.55 0.70 34.83
CA SER A 231 1.84 -0.73 34.87
C SER A 231 1.99 -1.25 36.31
N VAL A 232 2.59 -0.47 37.21
CA VAL A 232 2.73 -0.84 38.63
C VAL A 232 1.37 -0.77 39.33
N GLU A 233 0.54 0.23 39.04
CA GLU A 233 -0.80 0.36 39.62
C GLU A 233 -1.72 -0.80 39.20
N LEU A 234 -1.72 -1.17 37.92
CA LEU A 234 -2.49 -2.31 37.41
C LEU A 234 -2.01 -3.63 38.03
N ARG A 235 -0.71 -3.76 38.30
CA ARG A 235 -0.15 -4.95 38.96
C ARG A 235 -0.57 -5.02 40.43
N LEU A 236 -0.61 -3.89 41.11
CA LEU A 236 -1.06 -3.78 42.50
C LEU A 236 -2.56 -4.11 42.62
N GLN A 237 -3.39 -3.59 41.70
CA GLN A 237 -4.83 -3.92 41.62
C GLN A 237 -5.07 -5.40 41.33
N LEU A 238 -4.24 -6.02 40.48
CA LEU A 238 -4.34 -7.45 40.21
C LEU A 238 -4.04 -8.28 41.47
N GLU A 239 -3.03 -7.87 42.23
CA GLU A 239 -2.63 -8.54 43.47
C GLU A 239 -3.69 -8.36 44.57
N GLU A 240 -4.29 -7.17 44.69
CA GLU A 240 -5.42 -6.93 45.60
C GLU A 240 -6.66 -7.77 45.23
N MET A 241 -6.97 -7.91 43.94
CA MET A 241 -8.04 -8.80 43.47
C MET A 241 -7.75 -10.29 43.73
N HIS A 242 -6.48 -10.71 43.68
CA HIS A 242 -6.09 -12.07 44.01
C HIS A 242 -6.22 -12.32 45.53
N GLU A 243 -5.77 -11.39 46.37
CA GLU A 243 -5.95 -11.48 47.82
C GLU A 243 -7.43 -11.50 48.23
N GLU A 244 -8.27 -10.69 47.59
CA GLU A 244 -9.71 -10.68 47.86
C GLU A 244 -10.39 -11.98 47.38
N ASN A 245 -9.96 -12.54 46.23
CA ASN A 245 -10.43 -13.85 45.79
C ASN A 245 -10.02 -14.98 46.74
N ASP A 246 -8.80 -14.95 47.28
CA ASP A 246 -8.34 -15.92 48.28
C ASP A 246 -9.13 -15.78 49.59
N ARG A 247 -9.42 -14.53 49.99
CA ARG A 247 -10.28 -14.24 51.13
C ARG A 247 -11.71 -14.75 50.92
N LEU A 248 -12.25 -14.58 49.72
CA LEU A 248 -13.58 -15.07 49.34
C LEU A 248 -13.61 -16.61 49.30
N MET A 249 -12.55 -17.24 48.79
CA MET A 249 -12.38 -18.69 48.82
C MET A 249 -12.35 -19.23 50.25
N GLY A 250 -11.62 -18.55 51.15
CA GLY A 250 -11.60 -18.88 52.58
C GLY A 250 -12.95 -18.70 53.28
N LEU A 251 -13.75 -17.69 52.89
CA LEU A 251 -15.12 -17.53 53.39
C LEU A 251 -16.05 -18.63 52.85
N TYR A 252 -15.88 -19.03 51.59
CA TYR A 252 -16.64 -20.12 50.98
C TYR A 252 -16.32 -21.46 51.64
N GLU A 253 -15.05 -21.71 51.94
CA GLU A 253 -14.61 -22.91 52.68
C GLU A 253 -15.19 -22.94 54.10
N LYS A 254 -15.18 -21.80 54.81
CA LYS A 254 -15.82 -21.69 56.13
C LYS A 254 -17.33 -21.94 56.06
N ALA A 255 -18.03 -21.36 55.10
CA ALA A 255 -19.47 -21.57 54.93
C ALA A 255 -19.79 -23.05 54.61
N MET A 256 -18.95 -23.73 53.84
CA MET A 256 -19.06 -25.17 53.62
C MET A 256 -18.81 -25.98 54.90
N GLN A 257 -17.79 -25.62 55.68
CA GLN A 257 -17.51 -26.26 56.97
C GLN A 257 -18.65 -26.08 57.96
N GLU A 258 -19.21 -24.87 58.09
CA GLU A 258 -20.36 -24.59 58.96
C GLU A 258 -21.59 -25.39 58.51
N ARG A 259 -21.87 -25.47 57.20
CA ARG A 259 -22.96 -26.29 56.66
C ARG A 259 -22.77 -27.78 56.99
N ASP A 260 -21.54 -28.27 56.88
CA ASP A 260 -21.21 -29.67 57.15
C ASP A 260 -21.25 -29.98 58.66
N GLU A 261 -20.90 -29.01 59.51
CA GLU A 261 -21.11 -29.05 60.96
C GLU A 261 -22.58 -29.01 61.35
N PHE A 262 -23.40 -28.19 60.68
CA PHE A 262 -24.84 -28.17 60.87
C PHE A 262 -25.47 -29.52 60.49
N LYS A 263 -25.07 -30.09 59.35
CA LYS A 263 -25.47 -31.47 58.98
C LYS A 263 -25.05 -32.49 60.04
N ARG A 264 -23.84 -32.37 60.60
CA ARG A 264 -23.34 -33.27 61.64
C ARG A 264 -24.13 -33.15 62.95
N LYS A 265 -24.43 -31.93 63.40
CA LYS A 265 -25.26 -31.67 64.59
C LYS A 265 -26.70 -32.19 64.45
N ILE A 266 -27.27 -32.10 63.25
CA ILE A 266 -28.60 -32.66 62.94
C ILE A 266 -28.55 -34.20 62.98
N LEU A 267 -27.47 -34.82 62.49
CA LEU A 267 -27.27 -36.27 62.61
C LEU A 267 -27.04 -36.71 64.07
N GLU A 268 -26.22 -35.99 64.84
CA GLU A 268 -26.00 -36.25 66.27
C GLU A 268 -27.25 -36.06 67.13
N GLN A 269 -28.15 -35.14 66.77
CA GLN A 269 -29.46 -34.99 67.42
C GLN A 269 -30.45 -36.11 67.04
N SER A 270 -30.24 -36.77 65.90
CA SER A 270 -31.09 -37.87 65.42
C SER A 270 -30.69 -39.22 66.03
N ASP A 271 -29.46 -39.35 66.53
CA ASP A 271 -28.92 -40.59 67.12
C ASP A 271 -28.91 -40.59 68.66
N SER A 272 -29.51 -39.60 69.33
CA SER A 272 -29.68 -39.57 70.79
C SER A 272 -31.13 -39.74 71.22
N GLU A 273 -31.74 -40.85 70.83
CA GLU A 273 -32.82 -41.46 71.60
C GLU A 273 -32.22 -42.27 72.76
N ALA A 274 -32.16 -41.66 73.94
CA ALA A 274 -32.08 -42.36 75.21
C ALA A 274 -33.25 -41.89 76.08
N VAL A 275 -34.42 -42.48 75.82
CA VAL A 275 -35.30 -43.11 76.80
C VAL A 275 -35.08 -42.67 78.26
N LYS A 276 -36.03 -41.91 78.84
CA LYS A 276 -36.86 -42.35 79.99
C LYS A 276 -37.75 -41.23 80.55
N HIS A 277 -39.05 -41.58 80.61
CA HIS A 277 -40.04 -41.22 81.62
C HIS A 277 -40.38 -39.76 81.89
N ILE A 278 -41.60 -39.34 81.50
CA ILE A 278 -42.61 -38.89 82.47
C ILE A 278 -43.98 -39.45 82.04
N GLN A 279 -44.56 -40.24 82.93
CA GLN A 279 -45.93 -40.76 82.89
C GLN A 279 -46.94 -39.63 83.07
N LEU A 280 -47.96 -39.60 82.19
CA LEU A 280 -49.26 -38.99 82.47
C LEU A 280 -50.13 -40.08 83.11
N ASP A 281 -50.59 -39.83 84.33
CA ASP A 281 -51.57 -40.66 85.03
C ASP A 281 -52.81 -39.78 85.26
N GLU A 282 -53.80 -39.96 84.39
CA GLU A 282 -55.19 -39.61 84.65
C GLU A 282 -55.81 -40.72 85.50
N LYS A 283 -56.39 -40.35 86.64
CA LYS A 283 -57.41 -41.18 87.26
C LYS A 283 -58.38 -40.36 88.09
N ASP A 284 -59.61 -40.38 87.59
CA ASP A 284 -60.85 -40.13 88.31
C ASP A 284 -60.93 -40.94 89.61
N VAL A 285 -61.70 -40.43 90.58
CA VAL A 285 -62.78 -41.11 91.35
C VAL A 285 -63.23 -40.18 92.49
N GLU A 286 -64.38 -39.55 92.25
CA GLU A 286 -65.67 -39.76 92.96
C GLU A 286 -65.74 -39.91 94.51
N MET A 287 -66.81 -39.30 95.05
CA MET A 287 -67.51 -39.50 96.35
C MET A 287 -66.92 -38.76 97.57
N SER A 288 -67.70 -38.07 98.41
CA SER A 288 -69.08 -38.36 98.83
C SER A 288 -69.81 -37.16 99.46
N GLU A 289 -71.14 -37.23 99.36
CA GLU A 289 -72.19 -36.49 100.04
C GLU A 289 -72.09 -36.40 101.58
N ALA A 290 -72.76 -35.37 102.11
CA ALA A 290 -73.84 -35.41 103.11
C ALA A 290 -73.67 -34.28 104.14
N ALA A 291 -74.70 -33.62 104.66
CA ALA A 291 -76.11 -33.43 104.35
C ALA A 291 -76.62 -32.42 105.41
N GLU A 292 -77.77 -31.78 105.11
CA GLU A 292 -78.71 -31.13 106.05
C GLU A 292 -78.27 -29.80 106.69
N ASN A 293 -79.06 -28.74 106.80
CA ASN A 293 -80.45 -28.34 106.46
C ASN A 293 -80.58 -26.89 107.04
N PRO A 294 -81.70 -26.17 106.90
CA PRO A 294 -82.55 -25.97 105.74
C PRO A 294 -82.89 -24.47 105.54
N GLU A 295 -83.82 -24.20 104.61
CA GLU A 295 -84.64 -22.98 104.53
C GLU A 295 -83.95 -21.67 104.08
N VAL A 296 -84.17 -21.27 102.83
CA VAL A 296 -85.09 -20.15 102.49
C VAL A 296 -85.43 -20.24 101.00
N LYS A 297 -86.70 -20.53 100.73
CA LYS A 297 -87.36 -20.41 99.43
C LYS A 297 -87.40 -18.93 99.00
N HIS A 298 -87.38 -18.69 97.67
CA HIS A 298 -87.67 -17.44 96.94
C HIS A 298 -86.52 -16.55 96.42
N ILE A 299 -85.35 -17.09 96.04
CA ILE A 299 -84.37 -16.32 95.22
C ILE A 299 -83.91 -17.04 93.93
N HIS A 300 -84.09 -18.37 93.82
CA HIS A 300 -83.46 -19.17 92.75
C HIS A 300 -83.96 -18.93 91.32
N ASP A 301 -85.21 -18.55 91.09
CA ASP A 301 -85.68 -18.25 89.73
C ASP A 301 -85.10 -16.91 89.20
N SER A 302 -84.78 -15.97 90.09
CA SER A 302 -84.21 -14.66 89.71
C SER A 302 -82.72 -14.77 89.37
N THR A 303 -81.96 -15.62 90.06
CA THR A 303 -80.53 -15.80 89.80
C THR A 303 -80.28 -16.61 88.53
N ILE A 304 -81.11 -17.64 88.26
CA ILE A 304 -81.03 -18.44 87.03
C ILE A 304 -81.48 -17.63 85.82
N ALA A 305 -82.53 -16.81 85.94
CA ALA A 305 -82.95 -15.89 84.88
C ALA A 305 -81.87 -14.84 84.57
N ALA A 306 -81.24 -14.26 85.59
CA ALA A 306 -80.12 -13.33 85.42
C ALA A 306 -78.91 -14.00 84.75
N LEU A 307 -78.59 -15.25 85.09
CA LEU A 307 -77.50 -16.00 84.45
C LEU A 307 -77.78 -16.25 82.95
N LYS A 308 -79.03 -16.56 82.60
CA LYS A 308 -79.47 -16.77 81.22
C LYS A 308 -79.43 -15.49 80.39
N GLU A 309 -79.82 -14.34 80.98
CA GLU A 309 -79.65 -13.02 80.36
C GLU A 309 -78.17 -12.68 80.15
N VAL A 310 -77.31 -12.95 81.12
CA VAL A 310 -75.86 -12.73 81.00
C VAL A 310 -75.25 -13.61 79.91
N LEU A 311 -75.60 -14.90 79.83
CA LEU A 311 -75.16 -15.79 78.76
C LEU A 311 -75.66 -15.33 77.39
N GLN A 312 -76.88 -14.80 77.29
CA GLN A 312 -77.39 -14.22 76.05
C GLN A 312 -76.60 -12.98 75.64
N ILE A 313 -76.27 -12.09 76.58
CA ILE A 313 -75.42 -10.92 76.33
C ILE A 313 -74.01 -11.35 75.88
N VAL A 314 -73.44 -12.39 76.50
CA VAL A 314 -72.14 -12.95 76.11
C VAL A 314 -72.18 -13.50 74.68
N ARG A 315 -73.24 -14.25 74.30
CA ARG A 315 -73.43 -14.73 72.92
C ARG A 315 -73.51 -13.57 71.93
N SER A 316 -74.34 -12.55 72.19
CA SER A 316 -74.46 -11.38 71.33
C SER A 316 -73.15 -10.59 71.20
N LYS A 317 -72.37 -10.49 72.29
CA LYS A 317 -71.02 -9.88 72.25
C LYS A 317 -70.02 -10.74 71.48
N LEU A 318 -70.11 -12.07 71.57
CA LEU A 318 -69.21 -12.98 70.87
C LEU A 318 -69.52 -13.07 69.36
N GLU A 319 -70.78 -12.93 68.96
CA GLU A 319 -71.19 -12.67 67.57
C GLU A 319 -70.60 -11.35 67.06
N LEU A 320 -70.74 -10.27 67.83
CA LEU A 320 -70.14 -8.98 67.49
C LEU A 320 -68.60 -9.06 67.37
N VAL A 321 -67.94 -9.83 68.23
CA VAL A 321 -66.49 -10.07 68.15
C VAL A 321 -66.15 -10.85 66.87
N GLN A 322 -66.92 -11.89 66.53
CA GLN A 322 -66.72 -12.62 65.28
C GLN A 322 -66.85 -11.73 64.04
N ASP A 323 -67.90 -10.90 63.98
CA ASP A 323 -68.12 -9.99 62.85
C ASP A 323 -66.95 -9.01 62.72
N LYS A 324 -66.42 -8.53 63.85
CA LYS A 324 -65.23 -7.68 63.89
C LYS A 324 -63.95 -8.41 63.49
N VAL A 325 -63.77 -9.67 63.88
CA VAL A 325 -62.63 -10.51 63.49
C VAL A 325 -62.65 -10.76 61.97
N VAL A 326 -63.81 -11.11 61.41
CA VAL A 326 -63.96 -11.27 59.95
C VAL A 326 -63.68 -9.96 59.22
N SER A 327 -64.25 -8.84 59.68
CA SER A 327 -63.99 -7.52 59.11
C SER A 327 -62.51 -7.12 59.19
N ALA A 328 -61.84 -7.41 60.31
CA ALA A 328 -60.41 -7.17 60.46
C ALA A 328 -59.57 -8.11 59.57
N GLN A 329 -59.97 -9.36 59.34
CA GLN A 329 -59.28 -10.29 58.45
C GLN A 329 -59.34 -9.83 57.00
N ASP A 330 -60.48 -9.28 56.56
CA ASP A 330 -60.62 -8.69 55.23
C ASP A 330 -59.82 -7.38 55.09
N ALA A 331 -59.75 -6.56 56.14
CA ALA A 331 -58.88 -5.39 56.18
C ALA A 331 -57.39 -5.76 56.08
N VAL A 332 -56.96 -6.82 56.76
CA VAL A 332 -55.57 -7.31 56.71
C VAL A 332 -55.21 -7.84 55.32
N LYS A 333 -56.10 -8.61 54.67
CA LYS A 333 -55.89 -9.05 53.27
C LYS A 333 -55.73 -7.87 52.32
N TYR A 334 -56.56 -6.84 52.48
CA TYR A 334 -56.45 -5.61 51.70
C TYR A 334 -55.11 -4.90 51.93
N PHE A 335 -54.71 -4.71 53.19
CA PHE A 335 -53.45 -4.04 53.50
C PHE A 335 -52.24 -4.83 52.99
N LYS A 336 -52.30 -6.17 52.99
CA LYS A 336 -51.28 -7.01 52.36
C LYS A 336 -51.21 -6.77 50.84
N ALA A 337 -52.35 -6.67 50.15
CA ALA A 337 -52.38 -6.38 48.72
C ALA A 337 -51.84 -4.96 48.42
N LEU A 338 -52.21 -3.98 49.26
CA LEU A 338 -51.73 -2.60 49.16
C LEU A 338 -50.22 -2.51 49.37
N GLU A 339 -49.69 -3.20 50.37
CA GLU A 339 -48.26 -3.28 50.68
C GLU A 339 -47.46 -3.90 49.53
N ILE A 340 -47.94 -5.01 48.95
CA ILE A 340 -47.30 -5.63 47.78
C ILE A 340 -47.32 -4.68 46.58
N ALA A 341 -48.42 -3.95 46.35
CA ALA A 341 -48.51 -2.98 45.26
C ALA A 341 -47.59 -1.76 45.46
N SER A 342 -47.52 -1.24 46.71
CA SER A 342 -46.62 -0.13 47.07
C SER A 342 -45.16 -0.53 46.90
N GLY A 343 -44.77 -1.70 47.44
CA GLY A 343 -43.39 -2.21 47.32
C GLY A 343 -42.96 -2.38 45.86
N LYS A 344 -43.85 -2.87 44.98
CA LYS A 344 -43.56 -2.95 43.53
C LYS A 344 -43.37 -1.58 42.89
N ALA A 345 -44.17 -0.58 43.26
CA ALA A 345 -44.03 0.78 42.74
C ALA A 345 -42.72 1.43 43.21
N GLU A 346 -42.37 1.25 44.49
CA GLU A 346 -41.10 1.73 45.07
C GLU A 346 -39.89 1.06 44.41
N GLU A 347 -39.91 -0.27 44.23
CA GLU A 347 -38.85 -1.02 43.54
C GLU A 347 -38.64 -0.52 42.10
N LEU A 348 -39.73 -0.36 41.35
CA LEU A 348 -39.68 0.16 39.98
C LEU A 348 -39.17 1.60 39.94
N SER A 349 -39.57 2.44 40.89
CA SER A 349 -39.10 3.83 40.99
C SER A 349 -37.61 3.90 41.30
N ALA A 350 -37.12 3.10 42.25
CA ALA A 350 -35.69 3.01 42.57
C ALA A 350 -34.86 2.53 41.37
N ARG A 351 -35.39 1.56 40.61
CA ARG A 351 -34.71 1.05 39.41
C ARG A 351 -34.63 2.08 38.28
N ILE A 352 -35.70 2.85 38.07
CA ILE A 352 -35.74 3.98 37.12
C ILE A 352 -34.71 5.04 37.52
N GLU A 353 -34.62 5.40 38.80
CA GLU A 353 -33.67 6.41 39.26
C GLU A 353 -32.21 5.95 39.08
N LEU A 354 -31.91 4.69 39.39
CA LEU A 354 -30.57 4.12 39.16
C LEU A 354 -30.19 4.17 37.67
N GLN A 355 -31.11 3.79 36.78
CA GLN A 355 -30.87 3.80 35.35
C GLN A 355 -30.82 5.21 34.77
N ARG A 356 -31.54 6.19 35.36
CA ARG A 356 -31.42 7.62 35.03
C ARG A 356 -30.02 8.15 35.33
N LEU A 357 -29.47 7.83 36.50
CA LEU A 357 -28.09 8.20 36.87
C LEU A 357 -27.06 7.56 35.93
N GLY A 358 -27.27 6.29 35.56
CA GLY A 358 -26.44 5.62 34.55
C GLY A 358 -26.47 6.31 33.19
N ALA A 359 -27.67 6.69 32.72
CA ALA A 359 -27.84 7.39 31.44
C ALA A 359 -27.20 8.78 31.45
N GLN A 360 -27.30 9.51 32.57
CA GLN A 360 -26.62 10.80 32.72
C GLN A 360 -25.09 10.65 32.61
N ARG A 361 -24.51 9.65 33.27
CA ARG A 361 -23.08 9.36 33.19
C ARG A 361 -22.64 9.00 31.77
N GLY A 362 -23.42 8.16 31.07
CA GLY A 362 -23.16 7.83 29.66
C GLY A 362 -23.25 9.05 28.74
N GLN A 363 -24.17 9.98 29.02
CA GLN A 363 -24.28 11.24 28.26
C GLN A 363 -23.07 12.16 28.49
N GLU A 364 -22.56 12.24 29.73
CA GLU A 364 -21.35 12.99 30.07
C GLU A 364 -20.12 12.39 29.37
N GLU A 365 -19.98 11.06 29.35
CA GLU A 365 -18.92 10.35 28.63
C GLU A 365 -18.94 10.65 27.12
N ILE A 366 -20.12 10.60 26.48
CA ILE A 366 -20.26 10.99 25.06
C ILE A 366 -19.82 12.45 24.84
N THR A 367 -20.14 13.37 25.74
CA THR A 367 -19.71 14.77 25.59
C THR A 367 -18.21 14.93 25.73
N PHE A 368 -17.58 14.17 26.64
CA PHE A 368 -16.12 14.13 26.78
C PHE A 368 -15.46 13.58 25.51
N LEU A 369 -15.92 12.43 25.02
CA LEU A 369 -15.38 11.82 23.80
C LEU A 369 -15.54 12.74 22.57
N LYS A 370 -16.66 13.47 22.44
CA LYS A 370 -16.85 14.47 21.38
C LYS A 370 -15.84 15.62 21.45
N SER A 371 -15.47 16.05 22.66
CA SER A 371 -14.42 17.06 22.84
C SER A 371 -13.06 16.54 22.38
N VAL A 372 -12.71 15.30 22.76
CA VAL A 372 -11.46 14.65 22.35
C VAL A 372 -11.43 14.45 20.83
N LEU A 373 -12.53 14.00 20.22
CA LEU A 373 -12.67 13.87 18.76
C LEU A 373 -12.41 15.21 18.05
N SER A 374 -12.96 16.32 18.57
CA SER A 374 -12.71 17.65 18.00
C SER A 374 -11.24 18.05 18.08
N GLU A 375 -10.54 17.71 19.16
CA GLU A 375 -9.11 17.97 19.30
C GLU A 375 -8.30 17.13 18.30
N SER A 376 -8.55 15.81 18.21
CA SER A 376 -7.89 14.91 17.26
C SER A 376 -8.12 15.34 15.81
N GLN A 377 -9.35 15.75 15.47
CA GLN A 377 -9.67 16.26 14.14
C GLN A 377 -8.90 17.54 13.80
N LYS A 378 -8.71 18.45 14.77
CA LYS A 378 -7.89 19.66 14.57
C LYS A 378 -6.43 19.30 14.33
N LYS A 379 -5.88 18.33 15.07
CA LYS A 379 -4.51 17.83 14.86
C LYS A 379 -4.34 17.25 13.46
N LYS A 380 -5.27 16.38 13.03
CA LYS A 380 -5.32 15.84 11.66
C LYS A 380 -5.35 16.95 10.60
N ASN A 381 -6.27 17.91 10.72
CA ASN A 381 -6.41 19.00 9.76
C ASN A 381 -5.17 19.92 9.71
N ALA A 382 -4.56 20.19 10.87
CA ALA A 382 -3.33 20.97 10.95
C ALA A 382 -2.18 20.27 10.23
N PHE A 383 -2.13 18.94 10.32
CA PHE A 383 -1.16 18.10 9.65
C PHE A 383 -1.34 18.12 8.12
N GLU A 384 -2.58 17.95 7.65
CA GLU A 384 -2.97 18.09 6.24
C GLU A 384 -2.61 19.47 5.68
N GLY A 385 -2.93 20.52 6.44
CA GLY A 385 -2.61 21.91 6.11
C GLY A 385 -1.11 22.18 5.99
N LYS A 386 -0.30 21.63 6.90
CA LYS A 386 1.12 21.93 6.99
C LYS A 386 1.97 21.19 5.96
N TYR A 387 1.59 19.96 5.61
CA TYR A 387 2.50 19.08 4.85
C TYR A 387 1.90 18.63 3.51
N PHE A 388 0.65 18.18 3.50
CA PHE A 388 0.06 17.60 2.29
C PHE A 388 -0.40 18.67 1.29
N LEU A 389 -0.97 19.78 1.76
CA LEU A 389 -1.39 20.89 0.91
C LEU A 389 -0.22 21.58 0.17
N PRO A 390 0.90 21.93 0.82
CA PRO A 390 2.08 22.46 0.14
C PRO A 390 2.72 21.45 -0.81
N ALA A 391 2.80 20.17 -0.42
CA ALA A 391 3.32 19.11 -1.29
C ALA A 391 2.47 18.98 -2.57
N ALA A 392 1.14 18.94 -2.44
CA ALA A 392 0.24 18.89 -3.59
C ALA A 392 0.38 20.12 -4.51
N SER A 393 0.59 21.31 -3.94
CA SER A 393 0.86 22.52 -4.72
C SER A 393 2.19 22.44 -5.48
N CYS A 394 3.24 21.97 -4.83
CA CYS A 394 4.56 21.76 -5.45
C CYS A 394 4.48 20.75 -6.59
N TRP A 395 3.82 19.60 -6.38
CA TRP A 395 3.61 18.60 -7.42
C TRP A 395 2.89 19.17 -8.64
N ASN A 396 1.85 19.97 -8.45
CA ASN A 396 1.14 20.62 -9.55
C ASN A 396 2.02 21.62 -10.31
N LEU A 397 2.87 22.37 -9.61
CA LEU A 397 3.83 23.29 -10.25
C LEU A 397 4.88 22.53 -11.06
N VAL A 398 5.38 21.41 -10.54
CA VAL A 398 6.32 20.52 -11.23
C VAL A 398 5.70 19.96 -12.51
N LEU A 399 4.47 19.43 -12.43
CA LEU A 399 3.74 18.94 -13.59
C LEU A 399 3.56 20.01 -14.68
N LYS A 400 3.23 21.24 -14.28
CA LYS A 400 3.04 22.36 -15.20
C LYS A 400 4.35 22.84 -15.85
N THR A 401 5.44 22.85 -15.09
CA THR A 401 6.75 23.26 -15.62
C THR A 401 7.35 22.19 -16.52
N LYS A 402 7.12 20.90 -16.22
CA LYS A 402 7.48 19.77 -17.07
C LYS A 402 6.80 19.83 -18.43
N SER A 403 5.47 20.01 -18.46
CA SER A 403 4.73 20.09 -19.72
C SER A 403 5.15 21.29 -20.59
N LEU A 404 5.48 22.42 -19.96
CA LEU A 404 6.03 23.58 -20.67
C LEU A 404 7.42 23.28 -21.26
N ALA A 405 8.29 22.60 -20.52
CA ALA A 405 9.63 22.24 -20.99
C ALA A 405 9.57 21.22 -22.14
N GLU A 406 8.72 20.21 -22.05
CA GLU A 406 8.47 19.23 -23.12
C GLU A 406 7.93 19.91 -24.38
N SER A 407 6.95 20.82 -24.24
CA SER A 407 6.43 21.58 -25.38
C SER A 407 7.48 22.46 -26.06
N LYS A 408 8.40 23.07 -25.28
CA LYS A 408 9.51 23.86 -25.85
C LYS A 408 10.51 22.97 -26.58
N PHE A 409 10.87 21.83 -26.00
CA PHE A 409 11.75 20.84 -26.62
C PHE A 409 11.17 20.37 -27.96
N ASP A 410 9.90 19.98 -27.98
CA ASP A 410 9.23 19.50 -29.20
C ASP A 410 9.20 20.56 -30.31
N ALA A 411 8.94 21.82 -29.94
CA ALA A 411 8.95 22.93 -30.88
C ALA A 411 10.35 23.18 -31.47
N SER A 412 11.39 23.22 -30.63
CA SER A 412 12.78 23.39 -31.06
C SER A 412 13.27 22.22 -31.91
N PHE A 413 12.93 20.98 -31.51
CA PHE A 413 13.26 19.76 -32.25
C PHE A 413 12.57 19.71 -33.62
N GLY A 414 11.28 20.07 -33.68
CA GLY A 414 10.54 20.18 -34.93
C GLY A 414 11.15 21.21 -35.89
N SER A 415 11.51 22.39 -35.37
CA SER A 415 12.18 23.44 -36.15
C SER A 415 13.55 22.99 -36.65
N MET A 416 14.36 22.35 -35.81
CA MET A 416 15.68 21.81 -36.19
C MET A 416 15.54 20.78 -37.33
N ASN A 417 14.60 19.85 -37.23
CA ASN A 417 14.38 18.85 -38.29
C ASN A 417 13.95 19.50 -39.61
N GLN A 418 13.09 20.52 -39.55
CA GLN A 418 12.71 21.27 -40.75
C GLN A 418 13.92 21.94 -41.42
N LYS A 419 14.81 22.57 -40.65
CA LYS A 419 16.04 23.19 -41.17
C LYS A 419 17.00 22.14 -41.74
N LYS A 420 17.11 20.98 -41.10
CA LYS A 420 17.92 19.85 -41.58
C LYS A 420 17.42 19.32 -42.93
N GLU A 421 16.11 19.28 -43.14
CA GLU A 421 15.53 18.91 -44.42
C GLU A 421 15.82 19.95 -45.51
N GLN A 422 15.71 21.25 -45.18
CA GLN A 422 16.12 22.34 -46.08
C GLN A 422 17.60 22.25 -46.47
N LEU A 423 18.47 21.97 -45.50
CA LEU A 423 19.91 21.78 -45.73
C LEU A 423 20.17 20.63 -46.70
N ASN A 424 19.50 19.48 -46.51
CA ASN A 424 19.62 18.33 -47.42
C ASN A 424 19.19 18.68 -48.86
N HIS A 425 18.11 19.45 -49.02
CA HIS A 425 17.66 19.91 -50.33
C HIS A 425 18.70 20.83 -51.01
N LEU A 426 19.29 21.78 -50.27
CA LEU A 426 20.33 22.66 -50.82
C LEU A 426 21.61 21.90 -51.16
N GLN A 427 22.03 20.96 -50.32
CA GLN A 427 23.20 20.10 -50.59
C GLN A 427 22.98 19.25 -51.85
N THR A 428 21.78 18.70 -52.03
CA THR A 428 21.43 17.95 -53.25
C THR A 428 21.50 18.86 -54.49
N ARG A 429 20.90 20.05 -54.42
CA ARG A 429 20.94 21.03 -55.51
C ARG A 429 22.36 21.48 -55.84
N LYS A 430 23.22 21.65 -54.83
CA LYS A 430 24.65 21.95 -55.01
C LYS A 430 25.37 20.84 -55.78
N ILE A 431 25.14 19.58 -55.43
CA ILE A 431 25.70 18.42 -56.13
C ILE A 431 25.25 18.41 -57.59
N GLU A 432 23.95 18.58 -57.85
CA GLU A 432 23.39 18.60 -59.21
C GLU A 432 23.98 19.72 -60.07
N LEU A 433 24.10 20.94 -59.52
CA LEU A 433 24.73 22.07 -60.20
C LEU A 433 26.21 21.81 -60.49
N SER A 434 26.95 21.23 -59.55
CA SER A 434 28.36 20.89 -59.75
C SER A 434 28.54 19.83 -60.84
N ALA A 435 27.65 18.83 -60.91
CA ALA A 435 27.65 17.80 -61.94
C ALA A 435 27.29 18.37 -63.31
N ALA A 436 26.27 19.25 -63.39
CA ALA A 436 25.93 19.97 -64.62
C ALA A 436 27.10 20.86 -65.09
N ARG A 437 27.82 21.50 -64.17
CA ARG A 437 28.97 22.37 -64.49
C ARG A 437 30.11 21.58 -65.08
N THR A 438 30.36 20.38 -64.52
CA THR A 438 31.41 19.46 -64.98
C THR A 438 31.10 18.97 -66.39
N ARG A 439 29.86 18.52 -66.64
CA ARG A 439 29.40 18.12 -67.99
C ARG A 439 29.48 19.26 -69.01
N ALA A 440 29.09 20.47 -68.63
CA ALA A 440 29.20 21.64 -69.50
C ALA A 440 30.67 21.94 -69.85
N ARG A 441 31.59 21.87 -68.86
CA ARG A 441 33.03 22.02 -69.10
C ARG A 441 33.61 20.92 -70.01
N GLU A 442 33.21 19.67 -69.82
CA GLU A 442 33.59 18.56 -70.70
C GLU A 442 33.17 18.85 -72.15
N SER A 443 31.92 19.27 -72.36
CA SER A 443 31.42 19.65 -73.69
C SER A 443 32.15 20.88 -74.28
N GLU A 444 32.56 21.85 -73.45
CA GLU A 444 33.37 22.99 -73.87
C GLU A 444 34.75 22.53 -74.36
N THR A 445 35.38 21.58 -73.65
CA THR A 445 36.67 21.01 -74.05
C THR A 445 36.57 20.17 -75.32
N GLU A 446 35.49 19.41 -75.50
CA GLU A 446 35.22 18.65 -76.72
C GLU A 446 35.02 19.59 -77.93
N LEU A 447 34.21 20.65 -77.77
CA LEU A 447 34.02 21.67 -78.80
C LEU A 447 35.31 22.40 -79.13
N LYS A 448 36.18 22.66 -78.13
CA LYS A 448 37.51 23.24 -78.35
C LYS A 448 38.39 22.31 -79.19
N SER A 449 38.44 21.02 -78.86
CA SER A 449 39.15 20.00 -79.65
C SER A 449 38.61 19.92 -81.08
N LYS A 450 37.29 19.90 -81.27
CA LYS A 450 36.63 19.91 -82.58
C LYS A 450 36.98 21.16 -83.40
N ILE A 451 36.96 22.34 -82.79
CA ILE A 451 37.36 23.60 -83.43
C ILE A 451 38.81 23.52 -83.90
N ASP A 452 39.71 23.00 -83.08
CA ASP A 452 41.13 22.92 -83.42
C ASP A 452 41.39 21.87 -84.52
N GLY A 453 40.67 20.75 -84.50
CA GLY A 453 40.65 19.76 -85.59
C GLY A 453 40.12 20.34 -86.90
N LEU A 454 39.02 21.10 -86.88
CA LEU A 454 38.46 21.77 -88.06
C LEU A 454 39.42 22.83 -88.62
N LYS A 455 40.11 23.61 -87.77
CA LYS A 455 41.16 24.54 -88.22
C LYS A 455 42.31 23.81 -88.91
N ALA A 456 42.76 22.68 -88.36
CA ALA A 456 43.83 21.88 -88.94
C ALA A 456 43.42 21.31 -90.32
N LYS A 457 42.19 20.76 -90.43
CA LYS A 457 41.61 20.30 -91.70
C LYS A 457 41.51 21.44 -92.72
N LEU A 458 41.02 22.61 -92.31
CA LEU A 458 40.92 23.79 -93.17
C LEU A 458 42.30 24.19 -93.72
N ARG A 459 43.34 24.23 -92.88
CA ARG A 459 44.71 24.54 -93.32
C ARG A 459 45.27 23.49 -94.28
N ALA A 460 45.06 22.20 -94.00
CA ALA A 460 45.51 21.12 -94.88
C ALA A 460 44.82 21.20 -96.25
N HIS A 461 43.51 21.45 -96.23
CA HIS A 461 42.70 21.64 -97.43
C HIS A 461 43.12 22.89 -98.23
N GLU A 462 43.42 24.01 -97.56
CA GLU A 462 43.98 25.22 -98.19
C GLU A 462 45.35 24.95 -98.83
N ALA A 463 46.20 24.16 -98.18
CA ALA A 463 47.49 23.76 -98.73
C ALA A 463 47.34 22.87 -99.98
N GLN A 464 46.43 21.89 -99.93
CA GLN A 464 46.11 21.01 -101.07
C GLN A 464 45.57 21.81 -102.26
N ARG A 465 44.60 22.71 -102.04
CA ARG A 465 44.06 23.58 -103.08
C ARG A 465 45.16 24.42 -103.73
N LYS A 466 46.03 25.04 -102.94
CA LYS A 466 47.16 25.84 -103.48
C LYS A 466 48.06 24.97 -104.37
N GLU A 467 48.22 23.69 -104.05
CA GLU A 467 48.96 22.76 -104.89
C GLU A 467 48.20 22.43 -106.19
N GLU A 468 46.91 22.14 -106.12
CA GLU A 468 46.05 21.92 -107.29
C GLU A 468 46.01 23.14 -108.23
N GLU A 469 45.97 24.35 -107.68
CA GLU A 469 46.04 25.63 -108.40
C GLU A 469 47.40 25.82 -109.08
N LYS A 470 48.52 25.58 -108.37
CA LYS A 470 49.86 25.60 -108.98
C LYS A 470 49.97 24.62 -110.14
N VAL A 471 49.39 23.42 -109.99
CA VAL A 471 49.40 22.40 -111.02
C VAL A 471 48.56 22.82 -112.24
N LEU A 472 47.41 23.45 -112.04
CA LEU A 472 46.62 24.05 -113.12
C LEU A 472 47.37 25.19 -113.81
N PHE A 473 48.04 26.07 -113.05
CA PHE A 473 48.88 27.14 -113.58
C PHE A 473 50.08 26.61 -114.37
N ALA A 474 50.71 25.51 -113.92
CA ALA A 474 51.79 24.85 -114.65
C ALA A 474 51.33 24.19 -115.96
N ILE A 475 50.08 23.69 -116.00
CA ILE A 475 49.46 23.15 -117.22
C ILE A 475 49.13 24.27 -118.21
N ASP A 476 48.66 25.43 -117.73
CA ASP A 476 48.33 26.60 -118.56
C ASP A 476 49.59 27.25 -119.19
N ASN A 477 50.75 27.14 -118.51
CA ASN A 477 52.05 27.63 -118.99
C ASN A 477 52.82 26.67 -119.93
N LEU A 478 52.27 25.49 -120.27
CA LEU A 478 52.89 24.61 -121.28
C LEU A 478 52.69 25.21 -122.67
N ASP A 479 53.70 25.93 -123.16
CA ASP A 479 53.74 26.47 -124.51
C ASP A 479 53.55 25.38 -125.58
N THR A 480 52.74 25.74 -126.59
CA THR A 480 52.30 24.93 -127.72
C THR A 480 53.40 24.66 -128.75
N SER A 481 54.54 24.15 -128.32
CA SER A 481 55.66 23.77 -129.20
C SER A 481 56.16 22.36 -128.89
N THR A 482 55.40 21.32 -129.29
CA THR A 482 55.85 20.09 -129.99
C THR A 482 54.67 19.10 -130.12
N THR A 483 54.58 18.48 -131.28
CA THR A 483 53.42 17.75 -131.84
C THR A 483 53.29 16.30 -131.36
N LEU A 484 52.03 15.90 -131.13
CA LEU A 484 51.40 14.56 -131.20
C LEU A 484 51.57 13.50 -130.08
N MET A 485 50.39 13.04 -129.62
CA MET A 485 50.04 11.76 -128.98
C MET A 485 50.06 11.65 -127.44
N HIS A 486 49.40 12.58 -126.76
CA HIS A 486 48.30 12.30 -125.80
C HIS A 486 47.89 13.62 -125.14
N LYS A 487 46.70 14.13 -125.43
CA LYS A 487 46.10 15.17 -124.57
C LYS A 487 45.79 14.51 -123.23
N PRO A 488 46.35 14.96 -122.09
CA PRO A 488 45.80 14.57 -120.80
C PRO A 488 44.46 15.29 -120.69
N LYS A 489 43.38 14.53 -120.46
CA LYS A 489 42.06 15.10 -120.13
C LYS A 489 42.16 15.79 -118.76
N ASN A 490 42.62 17.04 -118.73
CA ASN A 490 42.80 17.83 -117.50
C ASN A 490 41.50 18.42 -116.92
N TYR A 491 40.33 18.01 -117.42
CA TYR A 491 39.01 18.40 -116.90
C TYR A 491 38.77 17.98 -115.44
N GLY A 492 39.56 17.04 -114.90
CA GLY A 492 39.49 16.63 -113.49
C GLY A 492 39.86 17.77 -112.53
N LYS A 493 41.03 18.42 -112.72
CA LYS A 493 41.60 19.36 -111.74
C LYS A 493 40.77 20.64 -111.54
N ALA A 494 40.17 21.18 -112.59
CA ALA A 494 39.27 22.33 -112.48
C ALA A 494 37.97 21.97 -111.74
N THR A 495 37.47 20.74 -111.95
CA THR A 495 36.33 20.18 -111.21
C THR A 495 36.69 19.91 -109.75
N ASP A 496 37.92 19.45 -109.50
CA ASP A 496 38.46 19.20 -108.17
C ASP A 496 38.65 20.50 -107.39
N LEU A 497 39.14 21.58 -108.01
CA LEU A 497 39.19 22.91 -107.39
C LEU A 497 37.80 23.45 -107.00
N LEU A 498 36.79 23.27 -107.86
CA LEU A 498 35.41 23.69 -107.55
C LEU A 498 34.85 22.91 -106.36
N LYS A 499 35.07 21.59 -106.33
CA LYS A 499 34.72 20.73 -105.18
C LYS A 499 35.49 21.13 -103.92
N SER A 500 36.78 21.47 -104.05
CA SER A 500 37.62 21.96 -102.96
C SER A 500 37.17 23.34 -102.45
N GLU A 501 36.54 24.17 -103.28
CA GLU A 501 35.91 25.40 -102.82
C GLU A 501 34.61 25.16 -102.04
N GLU A 502 33.79 24.21 -102.50
CA GLU A 502 32.59 23.76 -101.79
C GLU A 502 32.93 23.14 -100.42
N ASP A 503 33.91 22.24 -100.38
CA ASP A 503 34.39 21.58 -99.16
C ASP A 503 35.03 22.58 -98.18
N ARG A 504 35.75 23.60 -98.67
CA ARG A 504 36.24 24.70 -97.82
C ARG A 504 35.09 25.48 -97.19
N MET A 505 34.06 25.84 -97.97
CA MET A 505 32.91 26.56 -97.44
C MET A 505 32.18 25.72 -96.38
N LYS A 506 32.03 24.41 -96.63
CA LYS A 506 31.44 23.46 -95.68
C LYS A 506 32.24 23.40 -94.37
N LEU A 507 33.57 23.29 -94.43
CA LEU A 507 34.45 23.32 -93.25
C LEU A 507 34.35 24.65 -92.48
N LEU A 508 34.21 25.77 -93.18
CA LEU A 508 34.02 27.09 -92.54
C LEU A 508 32.66 27.20 -91.84
N CYS A 509 31.59 26.72 -92.47
CA CYS A 509 30.25 26.67 -91.86
C CYS A 509 30.26 25.78 -90.60
N GLU A 510 30.88 24.60 -90.66
CA GLU A 510 31.03 23.72 -89.49
C GLU A 510 31.86 24.35 -88.37
N LEU A 511 32.95 25.06 -88.72
CA LEU A 511 33.79 25.78 -87.77
C LEU A 511 33.03 26.92 -87.08
N GLN A 512 32.23 27.67 -87.84
CA GLN A 512 31.39 28.74 -87.30
C GLN A 512 30.33 28.16 -86.35
N LYS A 513 29.62 27.10 -86.76
CA LYS A 513 28.64 26.40 -85.92
C LYS A 513 29.25 25.90 -84.62
N ALA A 514 30.45 25.31 -84.67
CA ALA A 514 31.15 24.84 -83.47
C ALA A 514 31.57 26.00 -82.53
N ARG A 515 31.97 27.16 -83.08
CA ARG A 515 32.28 28.37 -82.30
C ARG A 515 31.05 28.94 -81.61
N GLU A 516 29.91 28.99 -82.30
CA GLU A 516 28.63 29.44 -81.75
C GLU A 516 28.18 28.50 -80.61
N GLN A 517 28.23 27.18 -80.82
CA GLN A 517 27.95 26.19 -79.79
C GLN A 517 28.85 26.37 -78.56
N ARG A 518 30.16 26.60 -78.77
CA ARG A 518 31.09 26.86 -77.66
C ARG A 518 30.72 28.14 -76.91
N SER A 519 30.31 29.19 -77.62
CA SER A 519 29.87 30.43 -76.97
C SER A 519 28.59 30.24 -76.15
N MET A 520 27.67 29.36 -76.55
CA MET A 520 26.47 29.05 -75.77
C MET A 520 26.80 28.30 -74.48
N VAL A 521 27.57 27.20 -74.59
CA VAL A 521 28.04 26.42 -73.43
C VAL A 521 28.83 27.30 -72.45
N HIS A 522 29.68 28.19 -72.97
CA HIS A 522 30.46 29.09 -72.12
C HIS A 522 29.60 30.15 -71.39
N LYS A 523 28.47 30.57 -71.98
CA LYS A 523 27.47 31.42 -71.29
C LYS A 523 26.72 30.65 -70.21
N GLU A 524 26.34 29.40 -70.50
CA GLU A 524 25.69 28.48 -69.55
C GLU A 524 26.56 28.24 -68.30
N ILE A 525 27.85 27.93 -68.49
CA ILE A 525 28.82 27.77 -67.39
C ILE A 525 28.91 29.04 -66.53
N ARG A 526 28.82 30.22 -67.15
CA ARG A 526 28.84 31.51 -66.44
C ARG A 526 27.54 31.78 -65.68
N SER A 527 26.39 31.42 -66.23
CA SER A 527 25.10 31.57 -65.51
C SER A 527 24.99 30.66 -64.30
N MET A 528 25.71 29.53 -64.28
CA MET A 528 25.73 28.61 -63.14
C MET A 528 26.61 29.06 -61.95
N ASN A 529 27.12 30.30 -61.97
CA ASN A 529 27.92 30.87 -60.87
C ASN A 529 27.11 31.18 -59.59
N GLU A 530 25.83 30.78 -59.51
CA GLU A 530 24.99 30.86 -58.30
C GLU A 530 25.42 29.89 -57.17
N CYS A 531 26.48 29.09 -57.36
CA CYS A 531 27.00 28.19 -56.31
C CYS A 531 27.39 28.96 -55.04
N ASP A 532 27.94 30.17 -55.17
CA ASP A 532 28.36 31.00 -54.03
C ASP A 532 27.16 31.44 -53.16
N TYR A 533 25.96 31.54 -53.75
CA TYR A 533 24.73 31.84 -53.00
C TYR A 533 24.27 30.62 -52.21
N ILE A 534 24.26 29.45 -52.85
CA ILE A 534 23.88 28.18 -52.21
C ILE A 534 24.85 27.85 -51.07
N ASP A 535 26.15 28.09 -51.25
CA ASP A 535 27.15 27.88 -50.21
C ASP A 535 26.96 28.80 -49.00
N ARG A 536 26.55 30.05 -49.21
CA ARG A 536 26.19 30.96 -48.11
C ARG A 536 24.93 30.50 -47.38
N GLU A 537 23.91 30.09 -48.13
CA GLU A 537 22.63 29.63 -47.54
C GLU A 537 22.80 28.33 -46.75
N ILE A 538 23.64 27.41 -47.24
CA ILE A 538 24.09 26.22 -46.50
C ILE A 538 24.76 26.63 -45.19
N GLY A 539 25.74 27.55 -45.21
CA GLY A 539 26.44 27.97 -44.00
C GLY A 539 25.54 28.66 -42.97
N VAL A 540 24.53 29.42 -43.42
CA VAL A 540 23.52 30.02 -42.53
C VAL A 540 22.66 28.94 -41.88
N LEU A 541 22.15 27.98 -42.66
CA LEU A 541 21.35 26.87 -42.12
C LEU A 541 22.15 25.98 -41.16
N GLU A 542 23.43 25.72 -41.44
CA GLU A 542 24.30 24.95 -40.56
C GLU A 542 24.47 25.65 -39.20
N ALA A 543 24.73 26.95 -39.19
CA ALA A 543 24.81 27.73 -37.95
C ALA A 543 23.46 27.76 -37.19
N GLU A 544 22.35 27.92 -37.91
CA GLU A 544 21.03 27.90 -37.29
C GLU A 544 20.62 26.53 -36.72
N ILE A 545 21.10 25.43 -37.30
CA ILE A 545 20.92 24.08 -36.77
C ILE A 545 21.76 23.92 -35.49
N GLU A 546 23.01 24.40 -35.49
CA GLU A 546 23.88 24.39 -34.32
C GLU A 546 23.26 25.18 -33.15
N ASP A 547 22.74 26.38 -33.40
CA ASP A 547 22.00 27.18 -32.40
C ASP A 547 20.78 26.41 -31.86
N SER A 548 20.07 25.70 -32.73
CA SER A 548 18.91 24.88 -32.34
C SER A 548 19.33 23.69 -31.47
N CYS A 549 20.47 23.05 -31.77
CA CYS A 549 21.04 21.99 -30.95
C CYS A 549 21.46 22.50 -29.57
N ILE A 550 22.06 23.69 -29.49
CA ILE A 550 22.42 24.34 -28.22
C ILE A 550 21.15 24.61 -27.41
N SER A 551 20.11 25.19 -28.02
CA SER A 551 18.84 25.44 -27.33
C SER A 551 18.18 24.16 -26.80
N ILE A 552 18.23 23.06 -27.56
CA ILE A 552 17.75 21.75 -27.12
C ILE A 552 18.55 21.25 -25.91
N LEU A 553 19.88 21.31 -25.97
CA LEU A 553 20.76 20.91 -24.87
C LEU A 553 20.51 21.74 -23.61
N GLU A 554 20.32 23.06 -23.73
CA GLU A 554 19.97 23.93 -22.61
C GLU A 554 18.66 23.48 -21.95
N THR A 555 17.61 23.19 -22.74
CA THR A 555 16.33 22.72 -22.18
C THR A 555 16.46 21.37 -21.46
N ASP A 556 17.33 20.49 -21.95
CA ASP A 556 17.58 19.17 -21.34
C ASP A 556 18.43 19.29 -20.06
N ILE A 557 19.44 20.17 -20.04
CA ILE A 557 20.21 20.50 -18.85
C ILE A 557 19.29 21.12 -17.79
N GLU A 558 18.45 22.08 -18.17
CA GLU A 558 17.48 22.68 -17.24
C GLU A 558 16.52 21.62 -16.67
N LYS A 559 16.09 20.66 -17.50
CA LYS A 559 15.26 19.54 -17.05
C LYS A 559 16.01 18.66 -16.06
N PHE A 560 17.23 18.25 -16.39
CA PHE A 560 18.08 17.46 -15.51
C PHE A 560 18.30 18.15 -14.16
N VAL A 561 18.64 19.44 -14.16
CA VAL A 561 18.85 20.22 -12.93
C VAL A 561 17.57 20.28 -12.10
N ARG A 562 16.40 20.52 -12.73
CA ARG A 562 15.10 20.51 -12.03
C ARG A 562 14.80 19.14 -11.42
N ASP A 563 14.92 18.07 -12.21
CA ASP A 563 14.60 16.71 -11.78
C ASP A 563 15.54 16.27 -10.64
N ASN A 564 16.84 16.60 -10.74
CA ASN A 564 17.82 16.32 -9.70
C ASN A 564 17.55 17.13 -8.42
N THR A 565 17.25 18.43 -8.54
CA THR A 565 16.91 19.27 -7.38
C THR A 565 15.65 18.75 -6.67
N LEU A 566 14.65 18.30 -7.44
CA LEU A 566 13.45 17.69 -6.87
C LEU A 566 13.79 16.37 -6.19
N ALA A 567 14.60 15.51 -6.83
CA ALA A 567 15.03 14.25 -6.23
C ALA A 567 15.78 14.47 -4.91
N GLU A 568 16.68 15.45 -4.84
CA GLU A 568 17.39 15.81 -3.60
C GLU A 568 16.43 16.31 -2.50
N ILE A 569 15.45 17.16 -2.85
CA ILE A 569 14.41 17.61 -1.91
C ILE A 569 13.58 16.42 -1.41
N TRP A 570 13.21 15.50 -2.31
CA TRP A 570 12.43 14.31 -1.98
C TRP A 570 13.22 13.33 -1.12
N GLU A 571 14.48 13.06 -1.44
CA GLU A 571 15.33 12.11 -0.71
C GLU A 571 15.70 12.66 0.68
N GLY A 572 15.94 13.97 0.78
CA GLY A 572 16.16 14.65 2.06
C GLY A 572 14.91 14.67 2.94
N SER A 573 13.73 14.88 2.35
CA SER A 573 12.46 14.90 3.09
C SER A 573 11.83 13.53 3.30
N ALA A 574 12.22 12.50 2.56
CA ALA A 574 11.63 11.15 2.62
C ALA A 574 11.79 10.51 4.01
N LYS A 575 12.94 10.72 4.66
CA LYS A 575 13.19 10.20 6.01
C LYS A 575 12.26 10.80 7.05
N ASP A 576 11.98 12.10 6.92
CA ASP A 576 11.05 12.79 7.79
C ASP A 576 9.60 12.46 7.39
N LEU A 577 9.32 12.24 6.11
CA LEU A 577 8.00 11.93 5.58
C LEU A 577 7.47 10.59 6.09
N GLU A 578 8.32 9.58 6.29
CA GLU A 578 7.90 8.29 6.83
C GLU A 578 7.39 8.42 8.28
N ALA A 579 8.16 9.08 9.15
CA ALA A 579 7.74 9.40 10.51
C ALA A 579 6.46 10.25 10.50
N LEU A 580 6.41 11.24 9.61
CA LEU A 580 5.28 12.14 9.45
C LEU A 580 4.02 11.40 8.93
N LEU A 581 4.18 10.39 8.09
CA LEU A 581 3.08 9.54 7.62
C LEU A 581 2.53 8.69 8.77
N VAL A 582 3.39 8.15 9.61
CA VAL A 582 2.98 7.42 10.82
C VAL A 582 2.19 8.33 11.76
N ASP A 583 2.69 9.54 12.04
CA ASP A 583 1.98 10.54 12.86
C ASP A 583 0.62 10.92 12.27
N TYR A 584 0.54 11.07 10.95
CA TYR A 584 -0.74 11.32 10.27
C TYR A 584 -1.69 10.13 10.39
N GLN A 585 -1.19 8.92 10.19
CA GLN A 585 -1.98 7.69 10.32
C GLN A 585 -2.48 7.51 11.75
N ASP A 586 -1.67 7.83 12.76
CA ASP A 586 -2.11 7.85 14.15
C ASP A 586 -3.23 8.88 14.36
N CYS A 587 -3.08 10.10 13.83
CA CYS A 587 -4.15 11.10 13.89
C CYS A 587 -5.45 10.60 13.26
N VAL A 588 -5.39 9.94 12.10
CA VAL A 588 -6.55 9.35 11.41
C VAL A 588 -7.16 8.23 12.24
N PHE A 589 -6.33 7.34 12.77
CA PHE A 589 -6.76 6.23 13.62
C PHE A 589 -7.47 6.75 14.87
N GLN A 590 -6.90 7.74 15.56
CA GLN A 590 -7.50 8.35 16.75
C GLN A 590 -8.86 8.97 16.45
N VAL A 591 -9.00 9.68 15.32
CA VAL A 591 -10.31 10.22 14.90
C VAL A 591 -11.32 9.09 14.71
N ASN A 592 -10.99 8.07 13.92
CA ASN A 592 -11.89 6.96 13.64
C ASN A 592 -12.25 6.16 14.91
N LEU A 593 -11.27 5.93 15.79
CA LEU A 593 -11.46 5.25 17.06
C LEU A 593 -12.45 6.03 17.94
N LYS A 594 -12.26 7.35 18.07
CA LYS A 594 -13.17 8.18 18.87
C LYS A 594 -14.57 8.29 18.25
N GLU A 595 -14.69 8.31 16.93
CA GLU A 595 -16.01 8.24 16.27
C GLU A 595 -16.75 6.94 16.59
N GLU A 596 -16.07 5.79 16.52
CA GLU A 596 -16.69 4.50 16.84
C GLU A 596 -16.97 4.35 18.35
N GLU A 597 -16.09 4.82 19.25
CA GLU A 597 -16.36 4.85 20.70
C GLU A 597 -17.63 5.67 21.01
N ILE A 598 -17.77 6.85 20.41
CA ILE A 598 -18.97 7.70 20.57
C ILE A 598 -20.21 6.97 20.06
N LYS A 599 -20.10 6.29 18.92
CA LYS A 599 -21.19 5.54 18.31
C LYS A 599 -21.66 4.39 19.21
N VAL A 600 -20.74 3.57 19.70
CA VAL A 600 -21.05 2.48 20.66
C VAL A 600 -21.70 3.02 21.93
N CYS A 601 -21.15 4.09 22.51
CA CYS A 601 -21.75 4.74 23.68
C CYS A 601 -23.16 5.27 23.38
N SER A 602 -23.37 5.86 22.21
CA SER A 602 -24.67 6.40 21.80
C SER A 602 -25.73 5.31 21.58
N GLU A 603 -25.33 4.16 21.03
CA GLU A 603 -26.20 3.00 20.85
C GLU A 603 -26.61 2.40 22.20
N SER A 604 -25.66 2.28 23.13
CA SER A 604 -25.92 1.85 24.51
C SER A 604 -26.89 2.80 25.24
N LEU A 605 -26.68 4.12 25.12
CA LEU A 605 -27.57 5.13 25.67
C LEU A 605 -28.98 5.02 25.07
N GLN A 606 -29.09 4.76 23.77
CA GLN A 606 -30.37 4.57 23.09
C GLN A 606 -31.09 3.31 23.58
N TYR A 607 -30.37 2.21 23.80
CA TYR A 607 -30.93 1.00 24.40
C TYR A 607 -31.45 1.28 25.82
N GLN A 608 -30.64 1.95 26.63
CA GLN A 608 -31.00 2.33 27.99
C GLN A 608 -32.25 3.23 28.02
N ALA A 609 -32.40 4.16 27.09
CA ALA A 609 -33.59 5.00 26.96
C ALA A 609 -34.86 4.18 26.67
N ARG A 610 -34.79 3.19 25.77
CA ARG A 610 -35.94 2.31 25.47
C ARG A 610 -36.34 1.45 26.67
N ASP A 611 -35.36 0.94 27.41
CA ASP A 611 -35.63 0.14 28.61
C ASP A 611 -36.18 1.00 29.76
N MET A 612 -35.69 2.25 29.90
CA MET A 612 -36.29 3.27 30.77
C MET A 612 -37.76 3.51 30.45
N ASP A 613 -38.12 3.71 29.19
CA ASP A 613 -39.53 3.89 28.77
C ASP A 613 -40.39 2.68 29.16
N LYS A 614 -39.85 1.47 29.01
CA LYS A 614 -40.52 0.22 29.42
C LYS A 614 -40.72 0.17 30.93
N LEU A 615 -39.72 0.54 31.72
CA LEU A 615 -39.82 0.63 33.19
C LEU A 615 -40.82 1.71 33.61
N GLN A 616 -40.80 2.88 32.97
CA GLN A 616 -41.76 3.96 33.19
C GLN A 616 -43.20 3.47 32.95
N SER A 617 -43.42 2.70 31.87
CA SER A 617 -44.74 2.12 31.57
C SER A 617 -45.20 1.14 32.66
N LYS A 618 -44.29 0.32 33.20
CA LYS A 618 -44.57 -0.61 34.31
C LYS A 618 -44.83 0.13 35.62
N LEU A 619 -44.07 1.18 35.93
CA LEU A 619 -44.29 2.01 37.10
C LEU A 619 -45.68 2.67 37.03
N ASN A 620 -46.04 3.24 35.87
CA ASN A 620 -47.36 3.82 35.66
C ASN A 620 -48.48 2.79 35.84
N GLN A 621 -48.27 1.54 35.43
CA GLN A 621 -49.21 0.45 35.66
C GLN A 621 -49.32 0.11 37.16
N ALA A 622 -48.20 -0.04 37.86
CA ALA A 622 -48.18 -0.34 39.30
C ALA A 622 -48.82 0.78 40.13
N ILE A 623 -48.58 2.05 39.78
CA ILE A 623 -49.21 3.21 40.42
C ILE A 623 -50.73 3.22 40.16
N ARG A 624 -51.19 2.84 38.95
CA ARG A 624 -52.62 2.68 38.67
C ARG A 624 -53.25 1.59 39.53
N GLU A 625 -52.65 0.41 39.59
CA GLU A 625 -53.10 -0.71 40.44
C GLU A 625 -53.16 -0.31 41.92
N LEU A 626 -52.14 0.40 42.41
CA LEU A 626 -52.13 0.96 43.76
C LEU A 626 -53.25 1.99 43.96
N GLY A 627 -53.48 2.86 42.98
CA GLY A 627 -54.56 3.84 42.99
C GLY A 627 -55.95 3.21 42.99
N GLU A 628 -56.15 2.13 42.23
CA GLU A 628 -57.39 1.34 42.20
C GLU A 628 -57.64 0.70 43.57
N LEU A 629 -56.63 0.07 44.18
CA LEU A 629 -56.74 -0.46 45.55
C LEU A 629 -57.12 0.64 46.55
N LEU A 630 -56.51 1.82 46.47
CA LEU A 630 -56.85 2.96 47.33
C LEU A 630 -58.27 3.50 47.10
N GLN A 631 -58.79 3.42 45.87
CA GLN A 631 -60.16 3.84 45.53
C GLN A 631 -61.21 2.83 46.00
N ASP A 632 -60.96 1.53 45.88
CA ASP A 632 -61.89 0.46 46.31
C ASP A 632 -62.27 0.59 47.80
N ARG A 633 -61.35 1.11 48.62
CA ARG A 633 -61.59 1.33 50.05
C ARG A 633 -62.09 2.73 50.42
N ARG A 634 -62.16 3.68 49.49
CA ARG A 634 -62.73 5.02 49.74
C ARG A 634 -64.23 4.98 50.10
N SER A 635 -64.85 3.81 49.99
CA SER A 635 -66.18 3.47 50.49
C SER A 635 -66.25 3.16 52.01
N LEU A 636 -65.12 2.94 52.70
CA LEU A 636 -65.06 2.63 54.15
C LEU A 636 -63.90 3.35 54.87
N THR A 637 -64.19 4.59 55.29
CA THR A 637 -63.56 5.38 56.37
C THR A 637 -62.07 5.74 56.31
N ALA A 638 -61.83 7.04 56.54
CA ALA A 638 -60.54 7.72 56.60
C ALA A 638 -59.69 7.31 57.81
N CYS A 639 -58.41 7.03 57.57
CA CYS A 639 -57.32 7.36 58.48
C CYS A 639 -56.09 7.69 57.63
N SER A 640 -55.51 8.86 57.91
CA SER A 640 -54.22 9.32 57.40
C SER A 640 -53.09 8.42 57.90
N LEU A 641 -52.06 8.19 57.09
CA LEU A 641 -50.74 7.85 57.61
C LEU A 641 -49.65 8.31 56.64
N ASP A 642 -48.79 9.20 57.14
CA ASP A 642 -47.41 9.37 56.69
C ASP A 642 -46.55 8.49 57.60
N GLU A 643 -45.92 7.46 57.04
CA GLU A 643 -44.58 6.89 57.35
C GLU A 643 -44.49 5.42 56.91
N PRO A 644 -43.31 4.96 56.42
CA PRO A 644 -43.15 3.63 55.86
C PRO A 644 -42.91 2.59 56.96
N THR A 645 -43.75 1.56 57.05
CA THR A 645 -43.54 0.41 57.94
C THR A 645 -43.47 -0.91 57.18
N LEU A 646 -42.45 -1.69 57.54
CA LEU A 646 -42.11 -3.08 57.20
C LEU A 646 -43.28 -4.10 57.24
N PRO A 647 -43.12 -5.33 56.68
CA PRO A 647 -44.21 -6.27 56.43
C PRO A 647 -44.89 -6.77 57.69
N VAL A 648 -45.99 -6.10 58.02
CA VAL A 648 -46.84 -6.38 59.17
C VAL A 648 -48.03 -7.27 58.78
N GLY A 649 -48.40 -7.30 57.49
CA GLY A 649 -49.61 -7.99 57.02
C GLY A 649 -49.65 -9.49 57.30
N GLU A 650 -48.53 -10.21 57.15
CA GLU A 650 -48.49 -11.67 57.38
C GLU A 650 -48.54 -12.04 58.86
N LYS A 651 -47.86 -11.24 59.69
CA LYS A 651 -47.85 -11.44 61.13
C LYS A 651 -49.23 -11.17 61.74
N VAL A 652 -49.85 -10.05 61.34
CA VAL A 652 -51.19 -9.69 61.82
C VAL A 652 -52.25 -10.66 61.29
N ALA A 653 -52.09 -11.21 60.09
CA ALA A 653 -52.98 -12.25 59.57
C ALA A 653 -52.93 -13.54 60.41
N ALA A 654 -51.73 -13.96 60.82
CA ALA A 654 -51.54 -15.14 61.68
C ALA A 654 -52.12 -14.92 63.08
N ASP A 655 -51.87 -13.75 63.68
CA ASP A 655 -52.41 -13.38 64.99
C ASP A 655 -53.95 -13.34 64.98
N LEU A 656 -54.56 -12.85 63.89
CA LEU A 656 -56.02 -12.79 63.75
C LEU A 656 -56.66 -14.17 63.59
N GLU A 657 -56.00 -15.10 62.91
CA GLU A 657 -56.47 -16.48 62.78
C GLU A 657 -56.46 -17.19 64.14
N ALA A 658 -55.43 -16.96 64.96
CA ALA A 658 -55.39 -17.46 66.34
C ALA A 658 -56.54 -16.90 67.19
N VAL A 659 -56.85 -15.60 67.07
CA VAL A 659 -58.00 -14.99 67.75
C VAL A 659 -59.32 -15.60 67.27
N ARG A 660 -59.47 -15.89 65.97
CA ARG A 660 -60.67 -16.54 65.43
C ARG A 660 -60.89 -17.93 66.03
N ILE A 661 -59.83 -18.73 66.13
CA ILE A 661 -59.89 -20.06 66.75
C ILE A 661 -60.40 -19.96 68.19
N HIS A 662 -59.87 -19.04 68.99
CA HIS A 662 -60.32 -18.84 70.37
C HIS A 662 -61.77 -18.33 70.49
N VAL A 663 -62.24 -17.51 69.54
CA VAL A 663 -63.64 -17.06 69.48
C VAL A 663 -64.57 -18.23 69.15
N ASP A 664 -64.17 -19.10 68.23
CA ASP A 664 -64.94 -20.30 67.87
C ASP A 664 -64.97 -21.33 69.01
N GLU A 665 -63.86 -21.54 69.71
CA GLU A 665 -63.79 -22.34 70.94
C GLU A 665 -64.74 -21.80 72.02
N ALA A 666 -64.73 -20.48 72.27
CA ALA A 666 -65.63 -19.85 73.23
C ALA A 666 -67.11 -19.97 72.83
N LYS A 667 -67.43 -19.95 71.54
CA LYS A 667 -68.80 -20.18 71.05
C LYS A 667 -69.25 -21.62 71.29
N GLN A 668 -68.38 -22.60 71.03
CA GLN A 668 -68.69 -24.03 71.25
C GLN A 668 -68.94 -24.34 72.73
N LEU A 669 -68.14 -23.77 73.64
CA LEU A 669 -68.33 -23.91 75.09
C LEU A 669 -69.69 -23.36 75.56
N LEU A 670 -70.15 -22.25 74.97
CA LEU A 670 -71.46 -21.65 75.27
C LEU A 670 -72.67 -22.38 74.66
N ILE A 671 -72.44 -23.33 73.74
CA ILE A 671 -73.45 -24.20 73.15
C ILE A 671 -73.64 -25.48 73.98
N LEU A 672 -72.56 -26.01 74.57
CA LEU A 672 -72.59 -27.21 75.42
C LEU A 672 -73.46 -27.02 76.69
N ASP A 673 -73.58 -25.80 77.19
CA ASP A 673 -74.45 -25.46 78.35
C ASP A 673 -75.97 -25.50 78.06
N ASN A 674 -76.39 -25.55 76.79
CA ASN A 674 -77.80 -25.69 76.44
C ASN A 674 -78.27 -27.16 76.31
N GLN A 675 -77.36 -28.13 76.20
CA GLN A 675 -77.74 -29.55 76.09
C GLN A 675 -77.77 -30.29 77.44
N ALA A 676 -77.24 -29.70 78.51
CA ALA A 676 -77.31 -30.27 79.86
C ALA A 676 -78.60 -29.92 80.63
N ASN A 677 -79.51 -29.14 80.04
CA ASN A 677 -80.77 -28.69 80.68
C ASN A 677 -82.00 -28.81 79.76
N SER A 678 -82.08 -29.90 78.98
CA SER A 678 -83.34 -30.41 78.44
C SER A 678 -83.66 -31.77 79.03
#